data_AF-A0A4U9ESQ5-F1
#
_entry.id   AF-A0A4U9ESQ5-F1
#
_cell.length_a   1.000
_cell.length_b   1.000
_cell.length_c   1.000
_cell.angle_alpha   90.00
_cell.angle_beta   90.00
_cell.angle_gamma   90.00
#
_symmetry.space_group_name_H-M   'P 1'
#
loop_
_entity.id
_entity.type
_entity.pdbx_description
1 polymer ?
#
loop_
_entity_poly.entity_id
_entity_poly.type
_entity_poly.pdbx_seq_one_letter_code
_entity_poly.pdbx_strand_id
1 'polypeptide(L)'
;MTVASSLALVTGSTQGIGLAVAKELATKHNYHVLLGVRNTKAGEQIASDLRSEGHKVDVVELDLTSSESIDKAVAHIEQKYGYLDVLINNAGVLLDWDKDLTTWDIYHKTFTTNVIGTGCLTKGLLPLLRQAKTNPPRIIFVTSVMGSLEKATDESLFYYNIDYKVYDASKAAVNMLMFNFAREMDDVGGKVNSVCPGLVKTGLSGYHEMGTAPEVGAERIVELATTTDKKGPHKTISNSNGELPSTACARKVDEKVAQGHALLAEQLKQNAVLVNRVREYPETSESLGTSFDFNDLMVDWVSSPSTISATQPITVYRDTSFWNISSDLQISMPPKSLSAKGDLTRVSNRLSSLQHASRIVMQMLYSYPRMMLRRQTFPPFIHPHWHQEHLPEALGNCMSIARLFESRTPETVSFLWKTIIAEQTRFREKLGTFTPREVHLCLQVMIIYLIMAMTDSGTENRERVATLFETVELIGSRFLDLTGSYSTSEAAEPNTTWEVWIFAESRRRMSCLWLIISCVITIENGQTHSRCDELENLALPSSKMLWEARTLDEWQMEKNIFDAGSVAMTLAMKQIGRQATLDGVFRPRSPKSKEFELPPSLPPTPPAPASPSPPASPARQERAASFISITSDENEPDVQEYTGPPLCEEQQDLVDIIMSGKNVFFTGSAGCGKSTVLKAAIAQLEAAGKTVAVTAPTGRAALNVDGITLFSFMGWGAIKHPKMSLAGLKDDICKKPNKKVRKILQATDVLIIDEVSMVENNFLTRMEAVLNHIRDQTRPWGGLQLIVTGDFCQLPPVLPFQHCCQCGTELDIPYQEADHPVDRIIECSCGHGPWNYEEDRWAFRSPAWEAAKFAYVNLKEIHRQSDRPFIEALQKCRLGIPLSSRELDMLLNHESEVENATRLVPTRVEAKKINAKKLEEITDYTSKDYTCEDGIWFPPSYDGPKDYLGERTKENTLKKFDDHRFNKKVELKQTQLVMLQVNLNLKKGLANGSQGEIVGWEKIDKDRLPSYEGKDGCLKEEHVLLFTEEYLRKFPNPDDQVWPVVRFNNGYRKTIYPVCVINHMGYQSQVLMYRTQIPLIPGWAITIHKSQGMTLDQVIVKLDKVFEVGQAYVALSRATSLRGLRIEEGNSHTLSAELGRNPEVHEFLERKFGRDLYADHAGSTN
;
A
#
# COMPACT_ATOMS: atom_id res chain seq x y z
N MET A 1 44.44 -18.08 -41.35
CA MET A 1 43.81 -16.89 -40.75
C MET A 1 44.16 -16.89 -39.27
N THR A 2 44.93 -15.92 -38.80
CA THR A 2 45.28 -15.76 -37.38
C THR A 2 44.00 -15.47 -36.59
N VAL A 3 43.64 -16.36 -35.66
CA VAL A 3 42.49 -16.14 -34.75
C VAL A 3 42.79 -14.88 -33.94
N ALA A 4 41.93 -13.86 -34.04
CA ALA A 4 42.10 -12.63 -33.28
C ALA A 4 42.06 -12.95 -31.77
N SER A 5 43.09 -12.56 -31.02
CA SER A 5 43.13 -12.79 -29.57
C SER A 5 42.15 -11.84 -28.88
N SER A 6 41.29 -12.39 -28.02
CA SER A 6 40.34 -11.62 -27.21
C SER A 6 41.06 -10.63 -26.29
N LEU A 7 40.54 -9.41 -26.18
CA LEU A 7 41.08 -8.35 -25.33
C LEU A 7 40.33 -8.32 -23.99
N ALA A 8 41.05 -8.48 -22.88
CA ALA A 8 40.48 -8.47 -21.53
C ALA A 8 41.11 -7.40 -20.63
N LEU A 9 40.30 -6.65 -19.90
CA LEU A 9 40.76 -5.75 -18.83
C LEU A 9 40.52 -6.39 -17.47
N VAL A 10 41.59 -6.47 -16.66
CA VAL A 10 41.52 -6.99 -15.28
C VAL A 10 41.92 -5.90 -14.29
N THR A 11 40.97 -5.48 -13.44
CA THR A 11 41.22 -4.45 -12.42
C THR A 11 41.89 -5.05 -11.18
N GLY A 12 42.83 -4.31 -10.57
CA GLY A 12 43.53 -4.77 -9.36
C GLY A 12 44.45 -5.96 -9.63
N SER A 13 45.14 -5.96 -10.78
CA SER A 13 45.88 -7.10 -11.32
C SER A 13 47.36 -7.20 -10.90
N THR A 14 47.78 -6.44 -9.88
CA THR A 14 49.17 -6.50 -9.37
C THR A 14 49.41 -7.62 -8.37
N GLN A 15 48.37 -8.18 -7.74
CA GLN A 15 48.49 -9.20 -6.70
C GLN A 15 47.20 -10.01 -6.52
N GLY A 16 47.27 -11.11 -5.77
CA GLY A 16 46.11 -11.93 -5.38
C GLY A 16 45.33 -12.46 -6.58
N ILE A 17 43.99 -12.50 -6.45
CA ILE A 17 43.09 -13.06 -7.46
C ILE A 17 43.23 -12.36 -8.81
N GLY A 18 43.35 -11.02 -8.83
CA GLY A 18 43.46 -10.25 -10.08
C GLY A 18 44.71 -10.61 -10.89
N LEU A 19 45.85 -10.83 -10.21
CA LEU A 19 47.08 -11.28 -10.87
C LEU A 19 46.95 -12.72 -11.39
N ALA A 20 46.35 -13.61 -10.60
CA ALA A 20 46.14 -15.00 -11.00
C ALA A 20 45.25 -15.09 -12.26
N VAL A 21 44.12 -14.36 -12.27
CA VAL A 21 43.24 -14.27 -13.46
C VAL A 21 43.99 -13.71 -14.67
N ALA A 22 44.76 -12.64 -14.49
CA ALA A 22 45.51 -12.03 -15.59
C ALA A 22 46.56 -12.98 -16.18
N LYS A 23 47.33 -13.67 -15.33
CA LYS A 23 48.31 -14.68 -15.76
C LYS A 23 47.64 -15.82 -16.49
N GLU A 24 46.54 -16.36 -15.96
CA GLU A 24 45.86 -17.50 -16.56
C GLU A 24 45.23 -17.17 -17.92
N LEU A 25 44.57 -16.01 -18.05
CA LEU A 25 44.03 -15.55 -19.34
C LEU A 25 45.12 -15.36 -20.39
N ALA A 26 46.26 -14.79 -20.01
CA ALA A 26 47.39 -14.56 -20.91
C ALA A 26 48.09 -15.87 -21.31
N THR A 27 48.37 -16.74 -20.33
CA THR A 27 49.23 -17.92 -20.52
C THR A 27 48.48 -19.14 -21.06
N LYS A 28 47.29 -19.43 -20.52
CA LYS A 28 46.52 -20.64 -20.89
C LYS A 28 45.49 -20.41 -21.98
N HIS A 29 44.95 -19.19 -22.07
CA HIS A 29 43.88 -18.86 -23.02
C HIS A 29 44.30 -17.92 -24.16
N ASN A 30 45.56 -17.46 -24.16
CA ASN A 30 46.14 -16.59 -25.20
C ASN A 30 45.34 -15.28 -25.41
N TYR A 31 44.79 -14.72 -24.34
CA TYR A 31 44.14 -13.41 -24.38
C TYR A 31 45.20 -12.30 -24.42
N HIS A 32 44.86 -11.17 -25.04
CA HIS A 32 45.58 -9.92 -24.80
C HIS A 32 45.04 -9.31 -23.51
N VAL A 33 45.85 -9.28 -22.46
CA VAL A 33 45.41 -8.82 -21.13
C VAL A 33 45.89 -7.41 -20.85
N LEU A 34 44.96 -6.54 -20.48
CA LEU A 34 45.22 -5.20 -19.96
C LEU A 34 45.24 -5.27 -18.43
N LEU A 35 46.41 -5.02 -17.84
CA LEU A 35 46.60 -4.95 -16.39
C LEU A 35 46.16 -3.56 -15.90
N GLY A 36 44.95 -3.46 -15.36
CA GLY A 36 44.46 -2.26 -14.68
C GLY A 36 45.09 -2.11 -13.29
N VAL A 37 46.06 -1.20 -13.16
CA VAL A 37 46.89 -1.05 -11.95
C VAL A 37 47.02 0.40 -11.51
N ARG A 38 47.09 0.64 -10.19
CA ARG A 38 47.40 1.97 -9.64
C ARG A 38 48.88 2.30 -9.73
N ASN A 39 49.75 1.30 -9.54
CA ASN A 39 51.20 1.47 -9.62
C ASN A 39 51.70 0.87 -10.94
N THR A 40 51.92 1.72 -11.93
CA THR A 40 52.37 1.34 -13.27
C THR A 40 53.73 0.67 -13.26
N LYS A 41 54.65 1.02 -12.36
CA LYS A 41 55.96 0.36 -12.24
C LYS A 41 55.84 -1.11 -11.84
N ALA A 42 54.99 -1.39 -10.85
CA ALA A 42 54.73 -2.77 -10.43
C ALA A 42 54.01 -3.58 -11.52
N GLY A 43 53.06 -2.95 -12.22
CA GLY A 43 52.40 -3.56 -13.37
C GLY A 43 53.36 -3.86 -14.52
N GLU A 44 54.30 -2.96 -14.80
CA GLU A 44 55.25 -3.11 -15.92
C GLU A 44 56.26 -4.23 -15.66
N GLN A 45 56.66 -4.46 -14.41
CA GLN A 45 57.48 -5.62 -14.05
C GLN A 45 56.76 -6.93 -14.42
N ILE A 46 55.49 -7.07 -14.01
CA ILE A 46 54.66 -8.25 -14.30
C ILE A 46 54.43 -8.40 -15.81
N ALA A 47 54.13 -7.30 -16.50
CA ALA A 47 53.92 -7.30 -17.94
C ALA A 47 55.19 -7.68 -18.70
N SER A 48 56.36 -7.19 -18.29
CA SER A 48 57.65 -7.53 -18.89
C SER A 48 57.95 -9.03 -18.77
N ASP A 49 57.72 -9.61 -17.58
CA ASP A 49 57.93 -11.04 -17.35
C ASP A 49 57.04 -11.88 -18.30
N LEU A 50 55.73 -11.58 -18.36
CA LEU A 50 54.79 -12.29 -19.24
C LEU A 50 55.06 -12.07 -20.74
N ARG A 51 55.50 -10.86 -21.14
CA ARG A 51 55.92 -10.59 -22.52
C ARG A 51 57.19 -11.35 -22.89
N SER A 52 58.13 -11.52 -21.96
CA SER A 52 59.36 -12.29 -22.18
C SER A 52 59.06 -13.79 -22.42
N GLU A 53 57.98 -14.29 -21.83
CA GLU A 53 57.42 -15.63 -22.05
C GLU A 53 56.57 -15.72 -23.34
N GLY A 54 56.41 -14.61 -24.08
CA GLY A 54 55.72 -14.56 -25.38
C GLY A 54 54.23 -14.20 -25.30
N HIS A 55 53.72 -13.78 -24.13
CA HIS A 55 52.30 -13.44 -23.95
C HIS A 55 52.00 -11.95 -24.23
N LYS A 56 50.77 -11.65 -24.67
CA LYS A 56 50.33 -10.29 -24.97
C LYS A 56 49.73 -9.62 -23.73
N VAL A 57 50.49 -8.73 -23.11
CA VAL A 57 50.07 -8.02 -21.90
C VAL A 57 50.41 -6.55 -22.02
N ASP A 58 49.50 -5.66 -21.63
CA ASP A 58 49.75 -4.21 -21.55
C ASP A 58 49.30 -3.65 -20.20
N VAL A 59 49.96 -2.59 -19.74
CA VAL A 59 49.63 -1.93 -18.47
C VAL A 59 48.72 -0.73 -18.76
N VAL A 60 47.65 -0.61 -17.97
CA VAL A 60 46.75 0.55 -17.98
C VAL A 60 46.70 1.13 -16.57
N GLU A 61 47.07 2.41 -16.44
CA GLU A 61 46.94 3.12 -15.16
C GLU A 61 45.46 3.29 -14.83
N LEU A 62 45.03 2.71 -13.71
CA LEU A 62 43.63 2.68 -13.32
C LEU A 62 43.50 2.72 -11.79
N ASP A 63 43.06 3.87 -11.28
CA ASP A 63 42.63 4.07 -9.90
C ASP A 63 41.11 4.27 -9.86
N LEU A 64 40.41 3.27 -9.31
CA LEU A 64 38.96 3.32 -9.16
C LEU A 64 38.46 4.41 -8.20
N THR A 65 39.34 5.04 -7.44
CA THR A 65 38.98 6.16 -6.56
C THR A 65 39.02 7.52 -7.25
N SER A 66 39.47 7.57 -8.51
CA SER A 66 39.60 8.80 -9.29
C SER A 66 38.83 8.71 -10.61
N SER A 67 37.84 9.58 -10.80
CA SER A 67 37.11 9.67 -12.07
C SER A 67 38.03 10.03 -13.23
N GLU A 68 39.00 10.92 -13.01
CA GLU A 68 39.97 11.31 -14.04
C GLU A 68 40.84 10.13 -14.47
N SER A 69 41.24 9.25 -13.54
CA SER A 69 41.99 8.04 -13.87
C SER A 69 41.14 7.06 -14.69
N ILE A 70 39.87 6.87 -14.30
CA ILE A 70 38.92 6.03 -15.04
C ILE A 70 38.72 6.57 -16.47
N ASP A 71 38.45 7.86 -16.63
CA ASP A 71 38.21 8.49 -17.94
C ASP A 71 39.45 8.38 -18.84
N LYS A 72 40.65 8.61 -18.29
CA LYS A 72 41.92 8.41 -19.01
C LYS A 72 42.11 6.96 -19.44
N ALA A 73 41.79 5.99 -18.58
CA ALA A 73 41.89 4.58 -18.91
C ALA A 73 40.92 4.17 -20.02
N VAL A 74 39.65 4.62 -19.94
CA VAL A 74 38.64 4.39 -20.99
C VAL A 74 39.09 4.98 -22.32
N ALA A 75 39.49 6.26 -22.33
CA ALA A 75 39.97 6.94 -23.53
C ALA A 75 41.22 6.28 -24.11
N HIS A 76 42.16 5.81 -23.27
CA HIS A 76 43.34 5.07 -23.72
C HIS A 76 42.97 3.76 -24.41
N ILE A 77 42.03 2.99 -23.85
CA ILE A 77 41.59 1.72 -24.44
C ILE A 77 40.84 1.96 -25.75
N GLU A 78 39.98 2.97 -25.79
CA GLU A 78 39.26 3.40 -26.98
C GLU A 78 40.24 3.80 -28.10
N GLN A 79 41.20 4.68 -27.80
CA GLN A 79 42.15 5.19 -28.79
C GLN A 79 43.10 4.10 -29.31
N LYS A 80 43.59 3.22 -28.43
CA LYS A 80 44.61 2.22 -28.78
C LYS A 80 44.02 0.96 -29.41
N TYR A 81 42.85 0.51 -28.94
CA TYR A 81 42.25 -0.77 -29.37
C TYR A 81 40.90 -0.61 -30.04
N GLY A 82 40.05 0.30 -29.54
CA GLY A 82 38.71 0.59 -30.08
C GLY A 82 37.63 -0.44 -29.75
N TYR A 83 37.92 -1.44 -28.93
CA TYR A 83 36.97 -2.46 -28.45
C TYR A 83 37.43 -3.06 -27.13
N LEU A 84 36.57 -3.83 -26.47
CA LEU A 84 36.91 -4.68 -25.33
C LEU A 84 36.04 -5.95 -25.37
N ASP A 85 36.61 -7.14 -25.19
CA ASP A 85 35.82 -8.39 -25.20
C ASP A 85 35.38 -8.82 -23.79
N VAL A 86 36.25 -8.60 -22.80
CA VAL A 86 36.03 -9.04 -21.42
C VAL A 86 36.45 -7.97 -20.41
N LEU A 87 35.58 -7.68 -19.45
CA LEU A 87 35.87 -6.85 -18.28
C LEU A 87 35.79 -7.68 -17.00
N ILE A 88 36.88 -7.73 -16.24
CA ILE A 88 36.93 -8.34 -14.90
C ILE A 88 37.03 -7.24 -13.84
N ASN A 89 35.90 -6.95 -13.20
CA ASN A 89 35.78 -6.04 -12.06
C ASN A 89 36.21 -6.76 -10.78
N ASN A 90 37.52 -6.89 -10.58
CA ASN A 90 38.12 -7.60 -9.45
C ASN A 90 38.57 -6.68 -8.30
N ALA A 91 39.02 -5.47 -8.59
CA ALA A 91 39.55 -4.56 -7.58
C ALA A 91 38.54 -4.29 -6.46
N GLY A 92 39.02 -4.37 -5.21
CA GLY A 92 38.23 -4.04 -4.04
C GLY A 92 39.07 -3.99 -2.77
N VAL A 93 38.48 -3.45 -1.70
CA VAL A 93 39.07 -3.29 -0.37
C VAL A 93 38.11 -3.79 0.70
N LEU A 94 38.67 -4.21 1.84
CA LEU A 94 37.96 -4.55 3.08
C LEU A 94 38.65 -3.78 4.19
N LEU A 95 38.00 -2.73 4.70
CA LEU A 95 38.60 -1.75 5.63
C LEU A 95 37.96 -1.77 7.03
N ASP A 96 36.95 -2.62 7.26
CA ASP A 96 36.20 -2.71 8.52
C ASP A 96 37.07 -3.06 9.75
N TRP A 97 38.27 -3.60 9.56
CA TRP A 97 39.23 -3.91 10.63
C TRP A 97 40.29 -2.82 10.84
N ASP A 98 40.31 -1.78 10.01
CA ASP A 98 41.27 -0.68 10.11
C ASP A 98 40.84 0.27 11.24
N LYS A 99 41.53 0.18 12.37
CA LYS A 99 41.24 0.95 13.59
C LYS A 99 41.65 2.42 13.47
N ASP A 100 42.48 2.76 12.49
CA ASP A 100 42.99 4.13 12.30
C ASP A 100 42.05 4.96 11.41
N LEU A 101 41.02 4.33 10.82
CA LEU A 101 40.00 4.99 10.02
C LEU A 101 38.74 5.30 10.83
N THR A 102 38.16 6.47 10.58
CA THR A 102 36.83 6.78 11.12
C THR A 102 35.77 5.91 10.46
N THR A 103 34.61 5.74 11.11
CA THR A 103 33.46 5.05 10.50
C THR A 103 33.10 5.66 9.15
N TRP A 104 33.12 7.00 9.03
CA TRP A 104 32.88 7.69 7.76
C TRP A 104 33.90 7.28 6.70
N ASP A 105 35.19 7.26 7.04
CA ASP A 105 36.26 6.86 6.11
C ASP A 105 36.11 5.41 5.65
N ILE A 106 35.72 4.50 6.55
CA ILE A 106 35.50 3.09 6.23
C ILE A 106 34.37 2.97 5.20
N TYR A 107 33.23 3.64 5.42
CA TYR A 107 32.12 3.67 4.46
C TYR A 107 32.53 4.32 3.13
N HIS A 108 33.07 5.53 3.19
CA HIS A 108 33.41 6.31 2.00
C HIS A 108 34.46 5.60 1.13
N LYS A 109 35.58 5.15 1.70
CA LYS A 109 36.68 4.52 0.95
C LYS A 109 36.28 3.15 0.40
N THR A 110 35.52 2.36 1.18
CA THR A 110 35.05 1.03 0.75
C THR A 110 34.03 1.14 -0.39
N PHE A 111 33.01 1.99 -0.27
CA PHE A 111 32.01 2.19 -1.33
C PHE A 111 32.59 2.87 -2.56
N THR A 112 33.51 3.83 -2.39
CA THR A 112 34.18 4.51 -3.51
C THR A 112 34.91 3.49 -4.39
N THR A 113 35.70 2.60 -3.79
CA THR A 113 36.47 1.60 -4.55
C THR A 113 35.59 0.45 -5.07
N ASN A 114 34.82 -0.18 -4.17
CA ASN A 114 34.11 -1.42 -4.49
C ASN A 114 32.88 -1.21 -5.36
N VAL A 115 32.21 -0.06 -5.25
CA VAL A 115 30.89 0.17 -5.85
C VAL A 115 30.94 1.32 -6.86
N ILE A 116 31.29 2.52 -6.43
CA ILE A 116 31.21 3.74 -7.25
C ILE A 116 32.20 3.66 -8.43
N GLY A 117 33.49 3.49 -8.15
CA GLY A 117 34.52 3.40 -9.18
C GLY A 117 34.31 2.22 -10.13
N THR A 118 33.93 1.07 -9.58
CA THR A 118 33.59 -0.13 -10.35
C THR A 118 32.41 0.10 -11.30
N GLY A 119 31.35 0.76 -10.82
CA GLY A 119 30.18 1.13 -11.63
C GLY A 119 30.51 2.17 -12.71
N CYS A 120 31.26 3.22 -12.36
CA CYS A 120 31.70 4.26 -13.30
C CYS A 120 32.57 3.69 -14.42
N LEU A 121 33.57 2.87 -14.09
CA LEU A 121 34.41 2.21 -15.08
C LEU A 121 33.59 1.30 -16.00
N THR A 122 32.71 0.47 -15.41
CA THR A 122 31.86 -0.43 -16.21
C THR A 122 30.98 0.35 -17.17
N LYS A 123 30.37 1.45 -16.71
CA LYS A 123 29.55 2.32 -17.55
C LYS A 123 30.35 2.96 -18.67
N GLY A 124 31.54 3.49 -18.37
CA GLY A 124 32.45 4.09 -19.36
C GLY A 124 32.94 3.11 -20.42
N LEU A 125 33.09 1.83 -20.07
CA LEU A 125 33.54 0.79 -21.00
C LEU A 125 32.41 0.12 -21.81
N LEU A 126 31.13 0.38 -21.52
CA LEU A 126 30.02 -0.24 -22.27
C LEU A 126 30.09 0.00 -23.79
N PRO A 127 30.41 1.21 -24.29
CA PRO A 127 30.56 1.43 -25.74
C PRO A 127 31.61 0.51 -26.35
N LEU A 128 32.75 0.31 -25.69
CA LEU A 128 33.83 -0.56 -26.16
C LEU A 128 33.46 -2.05 -26.06
N LEU A 129 32.75 -2.45 -25.01
CA LEU A 129 32.22 -3.80 -24.84
C LEU A 129 31.20 -4.16 -25.92
N ARG A 130 30.37 -3.20 -26.35
CA ARG A 130 29.44 -3.40 -27.48
C ARG A 130 30.15 -3.62 -28.82
N GLN A 131 31.44 -3.26 -28.91
CA GLN A 131 32.30 -3.48 -30.08
C GLN A 131 33.15 -4.76 -29.99
N ALA A 132 32.85 -5.67 -29.05
CA ALA A 132 33.57 -6.94 -28.89
C ALA A 132 33.68 -7.73 -30.21
N LYS A 133 34.85 -8.33 -30.47
CA LYS A 133 35.22 -8.94 -31.76
C LYS A 133 35.14 -10.46 -31.79
N THR A 134 35.31 -11.14 -30.65
CA THR A 134 35.48 -12.60 -30.65
C THR A 134 34.26 -13.37 -30.14
N ASN A 135 33.43 -12.76 -29.28
CA ASN A 135 32.26 -13.38 -28.64
C ASN A 135 31.31 -12.30 -28.09
N PRO A 136 30.06 -12.61 -27.64
CA PRO A 136 29.27 -11.65 -26.86
C PRO A 136 30.10 -11.10 -25.70
N PRO A 137 30.03 -9.79 -25.40
CA PRO A 137 30.88 -9.18 -24.39
C PRO A 137 30.64 -9.79 -23.01
N ARG A 138 31.72 -9.97 -22.24
CA ARG A 138 31.64 -10.52 -20.88
C ARG A 138 31.99 -9.48 -19.84
N ILE A 139 31.19 -9.40 -18.79
CA ILE A 139 31.47 -8.56 -17.62
C ILE A 139 31.35 -9.43 -16.38
N ILE A 140 32.43 -9.54 -15.62
CA ILE A 140 32.48 -10.36 -14.41
C ILE A 140 32.77 -9.47 -13.22
N PHE A 141 31.87 -9.49 -12.24
CA PHE A 141 32.03 -8.80 -10.96
C PHE A 141 32.55 -9.76 -9.91
N VAL A 142 33.62 -9.42 -9.20
CA VAL A 142 34.11 -10.23 -8.07
C VAL A 142 33.43 -9.78 -6.79
N THR A 143 32.55 -10.64 -6.28
CA THR A 143 31.73 -10.42 -5.08
C THR A 143 32.19 -11.30 -3.91
N SER A 144 31.42 -11.32 -2.82
CA SER A 144 31.62 -12.20 -1.66
C SER A 144 30.30 -12.87 -1.28
N VAL A 145 30.39 -14.07 -0.69
CA VAL A 145 29.24 -14.74 -0.06
C VAL A 145 28.65 -13.89 1.08
N MET A 146 29.45 -13.03 1.71
CA MET A 146 28.98 -12.09 2.74
C MET A 146 28.10 -10.96 2.16
N GLY A 147 28.10 -10.77 0.84
CA GLY A 147 27.14 -9.89 0.15
C GLY A 147 25.80 -10.56 -0.21
N SER A 148 25.56 -11.80 0.22
CA SER A 148 24.27 -12.50 0.04
C SER A 148 23.36 -12.24 1.23
N LEU A 149 22.19 -11.66 1.00
CA LEU A 149 21.23 -11.39 2.08
C LEU A 149 20.65 -12.69 2.69
N GLU A 150 20.61 -13.81 1.95
CA GLU A 150 20.19 -15.12 2.48
C GLU A 150 21.23 -15.60 3.49
N LYS A 151 22.51 -15.54 3.11
CA LYS A 151 23.61 -15.96 3.96
C LYS A 151 23.88 -15.00 5.12
N ALA A 152 23.53 -13.73 5.00
CA ALA A 152 23.62 -12.78 6.11
C ALA A 152 22.71 -13.15 7.30
N THR A 153 21.66 -13.94 7.08
CA THR A 153 20.73 -14.39 8.14
C THR A 153 21.02 -15.80 8.69
N ASP A 154 22.05 -16.46 8.18
CA ASP A 154 22.38 -17.85 8.50
C ASP A 154 23.38 -17.91 9.66
N GLU A 155 22.85 -18.09 10.88
CA GLU A 155 23.61 -18.15 12.14
C GLU A 155 24.69 -19.26 12.16
N SER A 156 24.57 -20.27 11.28
CA SER A 156 25.51 -21.39 11.23
C SER A 156 26.85 -21.04 10.56
N LEU A 157 26.92 -19.89 9.87
CA LEU A 157 28.11 -19.48 9.16
C LEU A 157 29.16 -18.90 10.10
N PHE A 158 30.42 -19.30 9.91
CA PHE A 158 31.53 -18.88 10.79
C PHE A 158 31.74 -17.36 10.84
N TYR A 159 31.28 -16.62 9.83
CA TYR A 159 31.38 -15.17 9.74
C TYR A 159 30.12 -14.42 10.18
N TYR A 160 29.05 -15.11 10.63
CA TYR A 160 27.81 -14.48 11.08
C TYR A 160 28.05 -13.46 12.21
N ASN A 161 28.96 -13.77 13.13
CA ASN A 161 29.32 -12.90 14.26
C ASN A 161 30.47 -11.92 13.97
N ILE A 162 30.91 -11.79 12.71
CA ILE A 162 32.00 -10.90 12.34
C ILE A 162 31.41 -9.59 11.78
N ASP A 163 31.74 -8.46 12.40
CA ASP A 163 31.23 -7.15 12.00
C ASP A 163 32.01 -6.57 10.80
N TYR A 164 31.66 -7.02 9.60
CA TYR A 164 32.13 -6.47 8.31
C TYR A 164 31.01 -5.77 7.54
N LYS A 165 30.10 -5.10 8.27
CA LYS A 165 28.88 -4.48 7.73
C LYS A 165 29.09 -3.59 6.50
N VAL A 166 30.21 -2.87 6.41
CA VAL A 166 30.47 -1.97 5.27
C VAL A 166 30.89 -2.77 4.05
N TYR A 167 31.80 -3.72 4.24
CA TYR A 167 32.21 -4.63 3.19
C TYR A 167 31.03 -5.46 2.66
N ASP A 168 30.21 -6.02 3.54
CA ASP A 168 29.03 -6.83 3.21
C ASP A 168 28.03 -6.03 2.39
N ALA A 169 27.70 -4.82 2.84
CA ALA A 169 26.85 -3.90 2.11
C ALA A 169 27.44 -3.54 0.73
N SER A 170 28.75 -3.31 0.63
CA SER A 170 29.41 -3.01 -0.64
C SER A 170 29.33 -4.18 -1.64
N LYS A 171 29.47 -5.42 -1.17
CA LYS A 171 29.39 -6.62 -2.03
C LYS A 171 27.94 -6.95 -2.43
N ALA A 172 26.97 -6.68 -1.56
CA ALA A 172 25.55 -6.71 -1.93
C ALA A 172 25.22 -5.66 -3.02
N ALA A 173 25.77 -4.44 -2.91
CA ALA A 173 25.62 -3.41 -3.94
C ALA A 173 26.25 -3.81 -5.28
N VAL A 174 27.42 -4.45 -5.28
CA VAL A 174 28.05 -5.01 -6.48
C VAL A 174 27.16 -6.07 -7.16
N ASN A 175 26.49 -6.94 -6.38
CA ASN A 175 25.53 -7.91 -6.93
C ASN A 175 24.37 -7.20 -7.64
N MET A 176 23.88 -6.09 -7.09
CA MET A 176 22.85 -5.28 -7.74
C MET A 176 23.37 -4.58 -9.00
N LEU A 177 24.60 -4.04 -9.00
CA LEU A 177 25.22 -3.47 -10.20
C LEU A 177 25.31 -4.50 -11.32
N MET A 178 25.69 -5.74 -11.01
CA MET A 178 25.76 -6.83 -11.98
C MET A 178 24.41 -7.03 -12.69
N PHE A 179 23.30 -7.15 -11.95
CA PHE A 179 21.97 -7.31 -12.58
C PHE A 179 21.57 -6.09 -13.43
N ASN A 180 21.93 -4.87 -13.02
CA ASN A 180 21.66 -3.67 -13.78
C ASN A 180 22.41 -3.66 -15.12
N PHE A 181 23.73 -3.89 -15.10
CA PHE A 181 24.52 -3.95 -16.33
C PHE A 181 24.20 -5.17 -17.19
N ALA A 182 23.77 -6.28 -16.58
CA ALA A 182 23.29 -7.44 -17.32
C ALA A 182 22.04 -7.11 -18.16
N ARG A 183 21.08 -6.36 -17.60
CA ARG A 183 19.92 -5.87 -18.34
C ARG A 183 20.31 -4.89 -19.45
N GLU A 184 21.27 -4.01 -19.18
CA GLU A 184 21.72 -3.03 -20.18
C GLU A 184 22.41 -3.71 -21.38
N MET A 185 23.08 -4.86 -21.15
CA MET A 185 23.82 -5.59 -22.19
C MET A 185 23.00 -6.72 -22.85
N ASP A 186 21.71 -6.88 -22.52
CA ASP A 186 20.83 -7.90 -23.12
C ASP A 186 20.67 -7.72 -24.63
N ASP A 187 20.65 -6.47 -25.10
CA ASP A 187 20.44 -6.10 -26.50
C ASP A 187 21.56 -6.59 -27.43
N VAL A 188 22.77 -6.75 -26.90
CA VAL A 188 23.93 -7.33 -27.61
C VAL A 188 24.24 -8.77 -27.17
N GLY A 189 23.36 -9.38 -26.38
CA GLY A 189 23.53 -10.75 -25.85
C GLY A 189 24.72 -10.90 -24.89
N GLY A 190 25.15 -9.81 -24.23
CA GLY A 190 26.29 -9.79 -23.33
C GLY A 190 26.12 -10.75 -22.14
N LYS A 191 27.22 -11.29 -21.63
CA LYS A 191 27.27 -12.24 -20.52
C LYS A 191 27.81 -11.57 -19.27
N VAL A 192 26.91 -11.20 -18.38
CA VAL A 192 27.24 -10.42 -17.18
C VAL A 192 26.91 -11.25 -15.95
N ASN A 193 27.90 -11.51 -15.09
CA ASN A 193 27.79 -12.40 -13.93
C ASN A 193 28.62 -11.90 -12.74
N SER A 194 28.29 -12.38 -11.54
CA SER A 194 29.10 -12.19 -10.33
C SER A 194 29.75 -13.52 -9.90
N VAL A 195 30.99 -13.44 -9.43
CA VAL A 195 31.73 -14.60 -8.90
C VAL A 195 32.15 -14.34 -7.46
N CYS A 196 31.85 -15.27 -6.57
CA CYS A 196 32.39 -15.32 -5.22
C CYS A 196 33.59 -16.30 -5.21
N PRO A 197 34.83 -15.82 -5.04
CA PRO A 197 36.03 -16.66 -5.09
C PRO A 197 36.25 -17.47 -3.80
N GLY A 198 35.44 -17.25 -2.75
CA GLY A 198 35.64 -17.84 -1.44
C GLY A 198 36.69 -17.10 -0.62
N LEU A 199 37.12 -17.70 0.50
CA LEU A 199 38.20 -17.16 1.32
C LEU A 199 39.55 -17.49 0.65
N VAL A 200 40.24 -16.46 0.13
CA VAL A 200 41.49 -16.61 -0.64
C VAL A 200 42.62 -15.86 0.04
N LYS A 201 43.81 -16.48 0.15
CA LYS A 201 45.03 -15.90 0.72
C LYS A 201 45.51 -14.70 -0.09
N THR A 202 45.05 -13.52 0.28
CA THR A 202 45.42 -12.25 -0.36
C THR A 202 45.66 -11.17 0.68
N GLY A 203 46.21 -10.03 0.25
CA GLY A 203 46.30 -8.85 1.11
C GLY A 203 44.93 -8.38 1.64
N LEU A 204 43.83 -8.60 0.91
CA LEU A 204 42.48 -8.24 1.35
C LEU A 204 41.99 -9.08 2.54
N SER A 205 42.42 -10.34 2.63
CA SER A 205 42.09 -11.25 3.74
C SER A 205 43.16 -11.30 4.83
N GLY A 206 44.15 -10.40 4.80
CA GLY A 206 45.31 -10.45 5.69
C GLY A 206 46.12 -11.76 5.60
N TYR A 207 46.12 -12.44 4.44
CA TYR A 207 46.75 -13.75 4.24
C TYR A 207 46.30 -14.86 5.20
N HIS A 208 45.04 -14.81 5.65
CA HIS A 208 44.44 -15.79 6.57
C HIS A 208 44.75 -17.26 6.22
N GLU A 209 45.17 -18.05 7.21
CA GLU A 209 45.70 -19.42 7.03
C GLU A 209 44.70 -20.39 6.38
N MET A 210 43.41 -20.22 6.68
CA MET A 210 42.30 -21.00 6.12
C MET A 210 41.95 -20.64 4.67
N GLY A 211 42.56 -19.59 4.11
CA GLY A 211 42.31 -19.20 2.72
C GLY A 211 42.96 -20.14 1.71
N THR A 212 42.32 -20.30 0.55
CA THR A 212 42.88 -21.04 -0.59
C THR A 212 43.92 -20.20 -1.34
N ALA A 213 44.67 -20.82 -2.25
CA ALA A 213 45.61 -20.11 -3.10
C ALA A 213 44.88 -19.19 -4.12
N PRO A 214 45.45 -18.03 -4.49
CA PRO A 214 44.86 -17.13 -5.48
C PRO A 214 44.45 -17.77 -6.80
N GLU A 215 45.19 -18.78 -7.24
CA GLU A 215 44.92 -19.56 -8.47
C GLU A 215 43.58 -20.29 -8.36
N VAL A 216 43.27 -20.87 -7.21
CA VAL A 216 41.98 -21.55 -6.96
C VAL A 216 40.82 -20.55 -6.97
N GLY A 217 41.03 -19.36 -6.40
CA GLY A 217 40.04 -18.28 -6.44
C GLY A 217 39.78 -17.71 -7.85
N ALA A 218 40.74 -17.88 -8.77
CA ALA A 218 40.65 -17.38 -10.14
C ALA A 218 39.87 -18.33 -11.07
N GLU A 219 39.81 -19.64 -10.78
CA GLU A 219 39.27 -20.67 -11.68
C GLU A 219 37.89 -20.32 -12.23
N ARG A 220 36.91 -20.01 -11.36
CA ARG A 220 35.54 -19.70 -11.79
C ARG A 220 35.45 -18.38 -12.56
N ILE A 221 36.31 -17.41 -12.24
CA ILE A 221 36.38 -16.13 -12.96
C ILE A 221 36.88 -16.37 -14.39
N VAL A 222 37.96 -17.14 -14.53
CA VAL A 222 38.54 -17.51 -15.83
C VAL A 222 37.57 -18.35 -16.64
N GLU A 223 36.88 -19.30 -16.03
CA GLU A 223 35.88 -20.13 -16.70
C GLU A 223 34.77 -19.27 -17.33
N LEU A 224 34.18 -18.35 -16.56
CA LEU A 224 33.15 -17.45 -17.08
C LEU A 224 33.70 -16.43 -18.08
N ALA A 225 34.97 -16.04 -17.98
CA ALA A 225 35.63 -15.11 -18.89
C ALA A 225 35.92 -15.75 -20.27
N THR A 226 36.11 -17.06 -20.29
CA THR A 226 36.59 -17.83 -21.45
C THR A 226 35.51 -18.69 -22.10
N THR A 227 34.38 -18.93 -21.41
CA THR A 227 33.27 -19.72 -21.97
C THR A 227 32.76 -19.12 -23.28
N THR A 228 32.67 -19.91 -24.35
CA THR A 228 32.21 -19.48 -25.68
C THR A 228 30.72 -19.74 -25.92
N ASP A 229 30.02 -20.31 -24.94
CA ASP A 229 28.62 -20.66 -25.08
C ASP A 229 27.73 -19.40 -25.10
N LYS A 230 27.06 -19.17 -26.24
CA LYS A 230 26.06 -18.09 -26.39
C LYS A 230 24.85 -18.27 -25.47
N LYS A 231 24.57 -19.50 -25.02
CA LYS A 231 23.56 -19.81 -23.99
C LYS A 231 24.16 -19.96 -22.59
N GLY A 232 25.46 -19.70 -22.44
CA GLY A 232 26.17 -19.80 -21.17
C GLY A 232 25.67 -18.81 -20.11
N PRO A 233 26.16 -18.96 -18.86
CA PRO A 233 25.66 -18.25 -17.68
C PRO A 233 25.55 -16.74 -17.90
N HIS A 234 24.42 -16.18 -17.51
CA HIS A 234 24.12 -14.76 -17.58
C HIS A 234 23.14 -14.41 -16.46
N LYS A 235 23.36 -13.29 -15.76
CA LYS A 235 22.60 -12.89 -14.55
C LYS A 235 22.76 -13.89 -13.40
N THR A 236 23.95 -14.49 -13.26
CA THR A 236 24.23 -15.48 -12.22
C THR A 236 25.20 -14.94 -11.16
N ILE A 237 25.06 -15.43 -9.93
CA ILE A 237 26.06 -15.31 -8.87
C ILE A 237 26.57 -16.72 -8.59
N SER A 238 27.87 -16.98 -8.73
CA SER A 238 28.41 -18.35 -8.59
C SER A 238 29.77 -18.40 -7.89
N ASN A 239 30.16 -19.57 -7.41
CA ASN A 239 31.50 -19.91 -6.96
C ASN A 239 32.00 -21.17 -7.68
N SER A 240 33.13 -21.72 -7.26
CA SER A 240 33.68 -22.99 -7.80
C SER A 240 32.76 -24.19 -7.63
N ASN A 241 31.78 -24.12 -6.72
CA ASN A 241 30.81 -25.19 -6.45
C ASN A 241 29.47 -24.98 -7.18
N GLY A 242 29.32 -23.94 -8.00
CA GLY A 242 28.11 -23.64 -8.78
C GLY A 242 27.42 -22.32 -8.43
N GLU A 243 26.16 -22.16 -8.82
CA GLU A 243 25.37 -20.95 -8.51
C GLU A 243 25.14 -20.82 -7.00
N LEU A 244 25.49 -19.66 -6.46
CA LEU A 244 25.17 -19.27 -5.08
C LEU A 244 23.76 -18.68 -5.05
N PRO A 245 23.01 -18.88 -3.94
CA PRO A 245 21.73 -18.24 -3.76
C PRO A 245 21.89 -16.71 -3.77
N SER A 246 21.43 -16.10 -4.86
CA SER A 246 21.23 -14.66 -4.93
C SER A 246 19.89 -14.32 -4.30
N THR A 247 19.85 -13.26 -3.50
CA THR A 247 18.58 -12.69 -3.01
C THR A 247 17.78 -11.94 -4.07
N ALA A 248 18.08 -12.22 -5.33
CA ALA A 248 17.16 -12.10 -6.45
C ALA A 248 16.85 -13.52 -6.96
N CYS A 249 15.58 -13.91 -6.88
CA CYS A 249 15.01 -15.22 -7.24
C CYS A 249 15.04 -16.28 -6.13
N ALA A 250 13.88 -16.46 -5.50
CA ALA A 250 13.48 -17.65 -4.77
C ALA A 250 13.80 -18.91 -5.58
N ARG A 251 14.84 -19.65 -5.20
CA ARG A 251 15.20 -20.93 -5.82
C ARG A 251 15.52 -22.05 -4.84
N LYS A 252 15.21 -21.88 -3.55
CA LYS A 252 15.43 -22.92 -2.52
C LYS A 252 14.17 -23.43 -1.82
N VAL A 253 13.04 -23.40 -2.52
CA VAL A 253 11.88 -24.25 -2.17
C VAL A 253 11.75 -25.44 -3.15
N ASP A 254 12.52 -25.47 -4.24
CA ASP A 254 12.32 -26.43 -5.33
C ASP A 254 13.02 -27.80 -5.16
N GLU A 255 13.96 -28.00 -4.23
CA GLU A 255 14.63 -29.32 -4.12
C GLU A 255 13.79 -30.38 -3.40
N LYS A 256 12.89 -29.99 -2.49
CA LYS A 256 11.92 -30.93 -1.90
C LYS A 256 10.70 -31.16 -2.80
N VAL A 257 10.36 -30.19 -3.65
CA VAL A 257 9.26 -30.29 -4.62
C VAL A 257 9.69 -31.11 -5.86
N ALA A 258 10.96 -31.03 -6.28
CA ALA A 258 11.48 -31.78 -7.43
C ALA A 258 11.51 -33.31 -7.21
N GLN A 259 11.76 -33.80 -5.98
CA GLN A 259 11.64 -35.23 -5.68
C GLN A 259 10.19 -35.72 -5.71
N GLY A 260 9.22 -34.87 -5.35
CA GLY A 260 7.79 -35.17 -5.52
C GLY A 260 7.34 -35.15 -6.98
N HIS A 261 7.90 -34.25 -7.79
CA HIS A 261 7.55 -34.11 -9.20
C HIS A 261 8.19 -35.16 -10.12
N ALA A 262 9.32 -35.79 -9.73
CA ALA A 262 9.89 -36.91 -10.48
C ALA A 262 8.97 -38.15 -10.45
N LEU A 263 8.34 -38.43 -9.30
CA LEU A 263 7.33 -39.49 -9.16
C LEU A 263 6.06 -39.19 -9.98
N LEU A 264 5.65 -37.92 -10.01
CA LEU A 264 4.47 -37.48 -10.77
C LEU A 264 4.72 -37.47 -12.29
N ALA A 265 5.94 -37.14 -12.74
CA ALA A 265 6.31 -37.13 -14.15
C ALA A 265 6.43 -38.54 -14.75
N GLU A 266 6.75 -39.55 -13.94
CA GLU A 266 6.76 -40.96 -14.36
C GLU A 266 5.33 -41.53 -14.44
N GLN A 267 4.42 -41.07 -13.58
CA GLN A 267 2.97 -41.36 -13.67
C GLN A 267 2.28 -40.64 -14.84
N LEU A 268 2.72 -39.44 -15.21
CA LEU A 268 2.13 -38.65 -16.30
C LEU A 268 2.62 -39.05 -17.71
N LYS A 269 3.75 -39.76 -17.82
CA LYS A 269 4.22 -40.33 -19.11
C LYS A 269 3.37 -41.49 -19.63
N GLN A 270 2.56 -42.13 -18.78
CA GLN A 270 1.71 -43.26 -19.19
C GLN A 270 0.39 -42.83 -19.88
N ASN A 271 0.01 -41.55 -19.84
CA ASN A 271 -1.32 -41.09 -20.27
C ASN A 271 -1.36 -40.11 -21.46
N ALA A 272 -0.27 -39.96 -22.22
CA ALA A 272 -0.24 -39.06 -23.38
C ALA A 272 0.21 -39.77 -24.67
N VAL A 273 -0.54 -40.80 -25.08
CA VAL A 273 -0.62 -41.19 -26.49
C VAL A 273 -1.95 -40.66 -27.01
N LEU A 274 -1.93 -39.52 -27.70
CA LEU A 274 -2.77 -39.21 -28.88
C LEU A 274 -2.69 -37.73 -29.25
N VAL A 275 -2.33 -37.51 -30.52
CA VAL A 275 -2.46 -36.30 -31.36
C VAL A 275 -1.31 -35.29 -31.35
N ASN A 276 -0.30 -35.59 -32.18
CA ASN A 276 0.48 -34.63 -32.96
C ASN A 276 -0.15 -34.44 -34.35
N ARG A 277 -0.23 -33.21 -34.87
CA ARG A 277 0.07 -32.79 -36.28
C ARG A 277 -0.20 -31.28 -36.47
N VAL A 278 0.82 -30.43 -36.52
CA VAL A 278 1.55 -29.89 -37.72
C VAL A 278 0.74 -28.88 -38.57
N ARG A 279 1.20 -27.61 -38.65
CA ARG A 279 1.76 -26.97 -39.87
C ARG A 279 2.25 -25.53 -39.65
N GLU A 280 3.31 -25.19 -40.41
CA GLU A 280 4.14 -23.98 -40.37
C GLU A 280 3.90 -23.00 -41.55
N TYR A 281 4.38 -21.75 -41.36
CA TYR A 281 4.89 -20.71 -42.32
C TYR A 281 3.93 -19.95 -43.28
N PRO A 282 4.29 -18.76 -43.85
CA PRO A 282 5.40 -17.81 -43.56
C PRO A 282 5.02 -16.29 -43.56
N GLU A 283 6.04 -15.45 -43.33
CA GLU A 283 6.11 -13.98 -43.46
C GLU A 283 5.77 -13.43 -44.87
N THR A 284 5.23 -12.19 -44.93
CA THR A 284 5.54 -11.20 -45.99
C THR A 284 5.47 -9.79 -45.44
N SER A 285 6.51 -9.02 -45.77
CA SER A 285 6.81 -7.62 -45.47
C SER A 285 6.29 -6.65 -46.56
N GLU A 286 6.40 -5.35 -46.22
CA GLU A 286 6.42 -4.14 -47.08
C GLU A 286 5.07 -3.55 -47.57
N SER A 287 4.88 -2.23 -47.70
CA SER A 287 5.53 -1.01 -47.18
C SER A 287 4.74 0.22 -47.72
N LEU A 288 4.98 1.42 -47.12
CA LEU A 288 4.76 2.80 -47.64
C LEU A 288 3.31 3.34 -47.70
N GLY A 289 2.98 4.58 -47.26
CA GLY A 289 3.69 5.75 -46.73
C GLY A 289 2.66 6.64 -45.98
N THR A 290 2.96 7.67 -45.22
CA THR A 290 4.07 8.64 -45.24
C THR A 290 4.38 9.17 -43.83
N SER A 291 5.66 9.45 -43.62
CA SER A 291 6.32 9.95 -42.42
C SER A 291 6.11 11.45 -42.16
N PHE A 292 6.12 11.84 -40.89
CA PHE A 292 6.77 13.07 -40.43
C PHE A 292 7.72 12.71 -39.28
N ASP A 293 8.98 13.10 -39.44
CA ASP A 293 10.12 12.85 -38.57
C ASP A 293 10.45 14.13 -37.77
N PHE A 294 10.95 13.99 -36.55
CA PHE A 294 11.56 15.06 -35.76
C PHE A 294 12.68 14.51 -34.86
N ASN A 295 13.67 13.86 -35.48
CA ASN A 295 15.06 13.93 -35.04
C ASN A 295 15.90 14.49 -36.21
N ASP A 296 16.02 15.81 -36.31
CA ASP A 296 17.30 16.46 -36.65
C ASP A 296 17.20 17.99 -36.56
N LEU A 297 17.71 18.52 -35.45
CA LEU A 297 18.52 19.73 -35.42
C LEU A 297 19.63 19.48 -34.39
N MET A 298 20.59 18.66 -34.82
CA MET A 298 21.93 18.61 -34.27
C MET A 298 22.84 19.59 -35.04
N VAL A 299 23.88 20.04 -34.35
CA VAL A 299 25.18 20.55 -34.82
C VAL A 299 25.31 22.05 -35.15
N ASP A 300 26.04 22.75 -34.29
CA ASP A 300 27.22 23.60 -34.59
C ASP A 300 27.68 24.18 -33.22
N TRP A 301 28.92 24.12 -32.72
CA TRP A 301 30.25 23.93 -33.28
C TRP A 301 31.22 23.44 -32.18
N VAL A 302 32.25 22.70 -32.60
CA VAL A 302 33.50 22.45 -31.87
C VAL A 302 34.33 23.74 -31.84
N SER A 303 34.79 24.19 -30.67
CA SER A 303 36.17 24.64 -30.40
C SER A 303 36.29 25.38 -29.05
N SER A 304 37.26 24.97 -28.22
CA SER A 304 37.95 25.91 -27.33
C SER A 304 39.04 26.59 -28.14
N PRO A 305 39.12 27.93 -28.14
CA PRO A 305 40.34 28.56 -27.61
C PRO A 305 40.09 29.87 -26.85
N SER A 306 40.79 30.01 -25.72
CA SER A 306 41.59 31.18 -25.31
C SER A 306 41.16 32.61 -25.74
N THR A 307 40.93 33.45 -24.72
CA THR A 307 41.65 34.72 -24.52
C THR A 307 41.18 35.99 -25.27
N ILE A 308 40.44 36.81 -24.49
CA ILE A 308 40.63 38.25 -24.20
C ILE A 308 40.31 39.32 -25.27
N SER A 309 39.70 40.39 -24.73
CA SER A 309 39.66 41.80 -25.15
C SER A 309 38.56 42.16 -26.14
N ALA A 310 37.78 43.22 -25.94
CA ALA A 310 38.01 44.50 -25.27
C ALA A 310 36.62 45.17 -25.12
N THR A 311 36.27 46.04 -24.17
CA THR A 311 37.01 46.89 -23.22
C THR A 311 35.97 47.55 -22.30
N GLN A 312 36.06 47.31 -20.98
CA GLN A 312 36.26 48.31 -19.90
C GLN A 312 34.99 48.97 -19.28
N PRO A 313 35.05 49.39 -17.99
CA PRO A 313 35.20 48.56 -16.79
C PRO A 313 34.10 48.92 -15.75
N ILE A 314 33.99 48.22 -14.62
CA ILE A 314 33.77 48.78 -13.26
C ILE A 314 33.50 47.65 -12.24
N THR A 315 34.49 47.51 -11.35
CA THR A 315 34.51 46.94 -9.99
C THR A 315 34.12 45.48 -9.73
N VAL A 316 35.17 44.68 -9.57
CA VAL A 316 35.37 43.70 -8.50
C VAL A 316 34.64 44.10 -7.21
N TYR A 317 33.83 43.20 -6.66
CA TYR A 317 33.74 43.02 -5.21
C TYR A 317 33.93 41.54 -4.87
N ARG A 318 35.20 41.21 -4.60
CA ARG A 318 35.55 40.20 -3.60
C ARG A 318 35.06 40.74 -2.26
N ASP A 319 33.92 40.26 -1.79
CA ASP A 319 33.69 40.17 -0.36
C ASP A 319 32.81 38.96 -0.08
N THR A 320 33.47 37.81 0.04
CA THR A 320 32.87 36.50 0.36
C THR A 320 32.74 36.30 1.87
N SER A 321 32.62 37.37 2.64
CA SER A 321 32.33 37.35 4.07
C SER A 321 30.88 36.92 4.40
N PHE A 322 30.00 36.83 3.39
CA PHE A 322 28.59 36.45 3.53
C PHE A 322 28.31 35.00 3.99
N TRP A 323 29.31 34.12 3.98
CA TRP A 323 29.15 32.69 4.27
C TRP A 323 30.20 32.14 5.23
N ASN A 324 30.56 32.92 6.24
CA ASN A 324 31.40 32.44 7.34
C ASN A 324 30.50 32.06 8.52
N ILE A 325 29.91 30.87 8.46
CA ILE A 325 29.26 30.24 9.63
C ILE A 325 30.38 29.58 10.43
N SER A 326 31.10 30.36 11.26
CA SER A 326 31.99 29.80 12.27
C SER A 326 31.27 29.65 13.60
N SER A 327 31.37 28.44 14.16
CA SER A 327 31.10 27.97 15.53
C SER A 327 29.72 28.13 16.17
N ASP A 328 28.80 28.96 15.68
CA ASP A 328 27.42 28.98 16.17
C ASP A 328 26.44 29.10 14.99
N LEU A 329 25.41 28.25 14.93
CA LEU A 329 24.43 28.16 13.83
C LEU A 329 23.65 29.47 13.60
N GLN A 330 24.25 30.40 12.86
CA GLN A 330 23.62 31.62 12.36
C GLN A 330 23.29 31.45 10.87
N ILE A 331 22.03 31.12 10.56
CA ILE A 331 21.49 31.10 9.20
C ILE A 331 21.34 32.55 8.72
N SER A 332 22.21 33.08 7.88
CA SER A 332 22.07 34.46 7.37
C SER A 332 20.92 34.58 6.35
N MET A 333 20.13 35.65 6.45
CA MET A 333 19.16 36.04 5.42
C MET A 333 19.87 36.47 4.12
N PRO A 334 19.33 36.17 2.92
CA PRO A 334 19.98 36.53 1.66
C PRO A 334 20.13 38.05 1.49
N PRO A 335 21.21 38.54 0.85
CA PRO A 335 21.46 39.98 0.72
C PRO A 335 20.50 40.68 -0.24
N LYS A 336 20.36 42.01 -0.08
CA LYS A 336 19.61 42.97 -0.92
C LYS A 336 19.74 42.78 -2.45
N SER A 337 20.76 42.08 -2.95
CA SER A 337 20.95 41.80 -4.38
C SER A 337 19.91 40.84 -4.98
N LEU A 338 19.24 40.01 -4.16
CA LEU A 338 18.10 39.20 -4.57
C LEU A 338 16.80 40.02 -4.70
N SER A 339 16.64 41.09 -3.90
CA SER A 339 15.49 42.02 -4.02
C SER A 339 15.62 42.94 -5.24
N ALA A 340 16.85 43.36 -5.58
CA ALA A 340 17.11 44.30 -6.68
C ALA A 340 16.88 43.72 -8.09
N LYS A 341 16.91 42.39 -8.28
CA LYS A 341 16.83 41.77 -9.61
C LYS A 341 15.45 41.35 -10.06
N GLY A 342 14.46 41.25 -9.16
CA GLY A 342 13.03 41.09 -9.44
C GLY A 342 12.59 40.15 -10.60
N ASP A 343 13.43 39.23 -11.03
CA ASP A 343 13.09 38.23 -12.04
C ASP A 343 13.05 36.87 -11.35
N LEU A 344 11.84 36.49 -10.93
CA LEU A 344 11.43 35.09 -10.80
C LEU A 344 10.95 34.56 -12.16
N THR A 345 11.27 35.24 -13.27
CA THR A 345 10.97 34.76 -14.61
C THR A 345 11.93 33.63 -14.95
N ARG A 346 11.33 32.48 -15.29
CA ARG A 346 12.01 31.22 -15.58
C ARG A 346 13.20 31.43 -16.51
N VAL A 347 14.40 31.06 -16.06
CA VAL A 347 15.53 30.86 -16.97
C VAL A 347 15.23 29.62 -17.81
N SER A 348 14.75 29.83 -19.04
CA SER A 348 14.57 28.74 -19.99
C SER A 348 15.95 28.20 -20.37
N ASN A 349 16.15 26.91 -20.13
CA ASN A 349 17.29 26.09 -20.54
C ASN A 349 18.51 26.13 -19.61
N ARG A 350 18.55 25.20 -18.64
CA ARG A 350 19.65 24.25 -18.31
C ARG A 350 19.37 23.61 -16.92
N LEU A 351 19.49 22.27 -16.82
CA LEU A 351 19.33 21.35 -15.66
C LEU A 351 17.95 20.68 -15.46
N SER A 352 17.69 19.56 -16.14
CA SER A 352 16.36 18.90 -16.18
C SER A 352 15.92 18.14 -14.92
N SER A 353 16.85 17.63 -14.09
CA SER A 353 16.53 16.84 -12.89
C SER A 353 16.38 17.68 -11.62
N LEU A 354 17.27 18.65 -11.39
CA LEU A 354 17.17 19.57 -10.25
C LEU A 354 15.96 20.52 -10.37
N GLN A 355 15.67 21.00 -11.58
CA GLN A 355 14.45 21.77 -11.84
C GLN A 355 13.17 20.91 -11.73
N HIS A 356 13.27 19.60 -11.86
CA HIS A 356 12.13 18.71 -11.60
C HIS A 356 11.92 18.52 -10.08
N ALA A 357 13.00 18.35 -9.31
CA ALA A 357 12.94 18.28 -7.86
C ALA A 357 12.43 19.58 -7.22
N SER A 358 12.89 20.75 -7.69
CA SER A 358 12.39 22.06 -7.25
C SER A 358 10.90 22.22 -7.51
N ARG A 359 10.39 21.74 -8.67
CA ARG A 359 8.95 21.76 -8.99
C ARG A 359 8.11 20.92 -8.03
N ILE A 360 8.59 19.74 -7.65
CA ILE A 360 7.88 18.88 -6.68
C ILE A 360 7.81 19.57 -5.32
N VAL A 361 8.93 20.14 -4.86
CA VAL A 361 8.99 20.89 -3.59
C VAL A 361 8.07 22.11 -3.63
N MET A 362 8.06 22.87 -4.73
CA MET A 362 7.16 24.02 -4.91
C MET A 362 5.68 23.63 -4.89
N GLN A 363 5.31 22.50 -5.51
CA GLN A 363 3.94 21.97 -5.43
C GLN A 363 3.53 21.65 -3.99
N MET A 364 4.46 21.15 -3.16
CA MET A 364 4.19 20.92 -1.73
C MET A 364 4.00 22.25 -0.98
N LEU A 365 4.86 23.24 -1.23
CA LEU A 365 4.77 24.57 -0.60
C LEU A 365 3.47 25.29 -0.96
N TYR A 366 2.98 25.16 -2.20
CA TYR A 366 1.73 25.79 -2.65
C TYR A 366 0.46 25.31 -1.92
N SER A 367 0.51 24.18 -1.20
CA SER A 367 -0.59 23.78 -0.33
C SER A 367 -0.64 24.51 1.02
N TYR A 368 0.42 25.23 1.42
CA TYR A 368 0.53 25.84 2.74
C TYR A 368 -0.49 26.97 3.00
N PRO A 369 -0.84 27.84 2.03
CA PRO A 369 -1.95 28.78 2.20
C PRO A 369 -3.28 28.07 2.52
N ARG A 370 -3.62 27.00 1.79
CA ARG A 370 -4.83 26.20 2.04
C ARG A 370 -4.80 25.48 3.40
N MET A 371 -3.63 25.06 3.83
CA MET A 371 -3.41 24.45 5.16
C MET A 371 -3.72 25.43 6.31
N MET A 372 -3.53 26.74 6.11
CA MET A 372 -3.87 27.76 7.10
C MET A 372 -5.38 27.93 7.34
N LEU A 373 -6.28 27.33 6.52
CA LEU A 373 -7.73 27.48 6.66
C LEU A 373 -8.32 26.90 7.96
N ARG A 374 -7.62 25.93 8.58
CA ARG A 374 -8.01 25.27 9.83
C ARG A 374 -6.81 25.11 10.74
N ARG A 375 -7.00 25.33 12.05
CA ARG A 375 -5.95 25.19 13.08
C ARG A 375 -5.33 23.79 13.11
N GLN A 376 -6.12 22.74 12.84
CA GLN A 376 -5.68 21.34 12.80
C GLN A 376 -4.79 21.02 11.59
N THR A 377 -4.80 21.87 10.56
CA THR A 377 -4.11 21.62 9.30
C THR A 377 -2.97 22.57 9.06
N PHE A 378 -2.54 23.34 10.07
CA PHE A 378 -1.44 24.30 9.91
C PHE A 378 -0.18 23.65 9.30
N PRO A 379 0.56 24.41 8.47
CA PRO A 379 1.79 23.92 7.86
C PRO A 379 2.78 23.32 8.87
N PRO A 380 3.62 22.33 8.48
CA PRO A 380 4.44 21.55 9.42
C PRO A 380 5.44 22.34 10.27
N PHE A 381 5.68 23.61 9.93
CA PHE A 381 6.57 24.54 10.65
C PHE A 381 5.82 25.50 11.58
N ILE A 382 4.49 25.51 11.58
CA ILE A 382 3.64 26.34 12.44
C ILE A 382 2.91 25.43 13.43
N HIS A 383 3.15 25.64 14.73
CA HIS A 383 2.48 24.86 15.76
C HIS A 383 0.99 25.24 15.82
N PRO A 384 0.05 24.29 16.03
CA PRO A 384 -1.36 24.61 16.24
C PRO A 384 -1.66 25.36 17.55
N HIS A 385 -0.67 25.55 18.43
CA HIS A 385 -0.78 26.22 19.73
C HIS A 385 -1.82 25.59 20.66
N TRP A 386 -1.99 24.26 20.68
CA TRP A 386 -3.05 23.58 21.47
C TRP A 386 -3.09 23.95 22.96
N HIS A 387 -1.95 24.35 23.54
CA HIS A 387 -1.84 24.83 24.91
C HIS A 387 -2.50 26.20 25.17
N GLN A 388 -2.91 26.93 24.14
CA GLN A 388 -3.59 28.22 24.23
C GLN A 388 -5.05 28.10 23.77
N GLU A 389 -5.97 28.71 24.51
CA GLU A 389 -7.39 28.75 24.15
C GLU A 389 -7.61 29.52 22.83
N HIS A 390 -6.97 30.69 22.71
CA HIS A 390 -7.04 31.57 21.56
C HIS A 390 -5.73 31.51 20.75
N LEU A 391 -5.84 31.63 19.42
CA LEU A 391 -4.67 31.72 18.55
C LEU A 391 -3.97 33.07 18.73
N PRO A 392 -2.62 33.13 18.64
CA PRO A 392 -1.90 34.38 18.56
C PRO A 392 -2.44 35.26 17.41
N GLU A 393 -2.56 36.55 17.66
CA GLU A 393 -3.19 37.52 16.74
C GLU A 393 -2.62 37.45 15.32
N ALA A 394 -1.29 37.35 15.17
CA ALA A 394 -0.63 37.23 13.87
C ALA A 394 -1.06 35.98 13.08
N LEU A 395 -1.25 34.84 13.75
CA LEU A 395 -1.72 33.60 13.12
C LEU A 395 -3.22 33.65 12.80
N GLY A 396 -4.03 34.27 13.68
CA GLY A 396 -5.45 34.49 13.43
C GLY A 396 -5.70 35.41 12.21
N ASN A 397 -4.92 36.48 12.09
CA ASN A 397 -4.95 37.38 10.93
C ASN A 397 -4.51 36.65 9.65
N CYS A 398 -3.40 35.90 9.71
CA CYS A 398 -2.91 35.11 8.58
C CYS A 398 -3.92 34.05 8.12
N MET A 399 -4.60 33.36 9.04
CA MET A 399 -5.68 32.41 8.75
C MET A 399 -6.86 33.08 8.03
N SER A 400 -7.22 34.30 8.43
CA SER A 400 -8.28 35.07 7.77
C SER A 400 -7.87 35.53 6.36
N ILE A 401 -6.62 35.99 6.21
CA ILE A 401 -6.03 36.34 4.91
C ILE A 401 -5.90 35.11 3.99
N ALA A 402 -5.58 33.94 4.54
CA ALA A 402 -5.52 32.69 3.78
C ALA A 402 -6.90 32.24 3.26
N ARG A 403 -7.96 32.45 4.05
CA ARG A 403 -9.35 32.25 3.58
C ARG A 403 -9.70 33.18 2.42
N LEU A 404 -9.31 34.46 2.53
CA LEU A 404 -9.48 35.43 1.46
C LEU A 404 -8.64 35.05 0.22
N PHE A 405 -7.43 34.52 0.42
CA PHE A 405 -6.59 34.02 -0.68
C PHE A 405 -7.25 32.82 -1.38
N GLU A 406 -7.74 31.81 -0.67
CA GLU A 406 -8.35 30.62 -1.30
C GLU A 406 -9.70 30.90 -1.98
N SER A 407 -10.45 31.91 -1.51
CA SER A 407 -11.72 32.34 -2.09
C SER A 407 -11.60 33.53 -3.06
N ARG A 408 -10.37 33.93 -3.43
CA ARG A 408 -10.12 35.11 -4.25
C ARG A 408 -10.69 34.95 -5.67
N THR A 409 -11.39 35.98 -6.12
CA THR A 409 -11.80 36.24 -7.50
C THR A 409 -10.91 37.34 -8.10
N PRO A 410 -10.84 37.53 -9.44
CA PRO A 410 -10.04 38.59 -10.05
C PRO A 410 -10.28 40.00 -9.47
N GLU A 411 -11.50 40.30 -9.03
CA GLU A 411 -11.90 41.58 -8.46
C GLU A 411 -11.43 41.76 -7.00
N THR A 412 -11.28 40.65 -6.25
CA THR A 412 -10.90 40.65 -4.83
C THR A 412 -9.40 40.50 -4.61
N VAL A 413 -8.61 40.17 -5.65
CA VAL A 413 -7.13 40.11 -5.58
C VAL A 413 -6.53 41.43 -5.10
N SER A 414 -7.02 42.59 -5.58
CA SER A 414 -6.52 43.90 -5.14
C SER A 414 -6.76 44.14 -3.64
N PHE A 415 -7.92 43.71 -3.13
CA PHE A 415 -8.26 43.83 -1.72
C PHE A 415 -7.36 42.94 -0.85
N LEU A 416 -7.15 41.68 -1.24
CA LEU A 416 -6.26 40.74 -0.57
C LEU A 416 -4.84 41.30 -0.38
N TRP A 417 -4.25 41.85 -1.44
CA TRP A 417 -2.89 42.40 -1.37
C TRP A 417 -2.83 43.68 -0.53
N LYS A 418 -3.88 44.52 -0.53
CA LYS A 418 -3.98 45.65 0.42
C LYS A 418 -4.02 45.17 1.87
N THR A 419 -4.73 44.06 2.16
CA THR A 419 -4.76 43.46 3.51
C THR A 419 -3.39 42.93 3.92
N ILE A 420 -2.67 42.25 3.03
CA ILE A 420 -1.30 41.76 3.29
C ILE A 420 -0.34 42.94 3.54
N ILE A 421 -0.43 44.01 2.76
CA ILE A 421 0.40 45.22 2.94
C ILE A 421 0.09 45.88 4.30
N ALA A 422 -1.19 46.00 4.68
CA ALA A 422 -1.57 46.54 5.98
C ALA A 422 -0.96 45.73 7.15
N GLU A 423 -0.96 44.40 7.04
CA GLU A 423 -0.36 43.53 8.05
C GLU A 423 1.18 43.64 8.08
N GLN A 424 1.84 43.82 6.93
CA GLN A 424 3.28 44.11 6.89
C GLN A 424 3.63 45.43 7.58
N THR A 425 2.85 46.49 7.31
CA THR A 425 3.05 47.80 7.97
C THR A 425 2.88 47.67 9.48
N ARG A 426 1.85 46.94 9.94
CA ARG A 426 1.63 46.65 11.36
C ARG A 426 2.83 45.95 12.00
N PHE A 427 3.41 44.94 11.31
CA PHE A 427 4.61 44.27 11.79
C PHE A 427 5.80 45.22 11.88
N ARG A 428 6.06 46.06 10.87
CA ARG A 428 7.17 47.01 10.85
C ARG A 428 7.06 48.06 11.97
N GLU A 429 5.86 48.60 12.21
CA GLU A 429 5.62 49.61 13.25
C GLU A 429 5.77 49.06 14.67
N LYS A 430 5.30 47.82 14.91
CA LYS A 430 5.33 47.18 16.24
C LYS A 430 6.57 46.33 16.48
N LEU A 431 7.47 46.18 15.50
CA LEU A 431 8.62 45.29 15.58
C LEU A 431 9.52 45.58 16.79
N GLY A 432 9.67 46.86 17.16
CA GLY A 432 10.44 47.29 18.32
C GLY A 432 9.84 46.86 19.66
N THR A 433 8.53 46.63 19.71
CA THR A 433 7.78 46.28 20.95
C THR A 433 7.53 44.78 21.11
N PHE A 434 7.74 43.98 20.05
CA PHE A 434 7.46 42.55 20.06
C PHE A 434 8.49 41.74 20.86
N THR A 435 7.97 40.74 21.57
CA THR A 435 8.76 39.70 22.23
C THR A 435 9.42 38.77 21.21
N PRO A 436 10.46 38.00 21.58
CA PRO A 436 11.10 37.04 20.66
C PRO A 436 10.12 36.04 20.03
N ARG A 437 9.07 35.64 20.77
CA ARG A 437 8.01 34.74 20.28
C ARG A 437 7.11 35.40 19.25
N GLU A 438 6.74 36.66 19.47
CA GLU A 438 5.93 37.43 18.53
C GLU A 438 6.70 37.74 17.24
N VAL A 439 7.99 38.10 17.36
CA VAL A 439 8.87 38.29 16.20
C VAL A 439 8.97 37.00 15.37
N HIS A 440 9.09 35.84 16.02
CA HIS A 440 9.09 34.53 15.36
C HIS A 440 7.77 34.23 14.64
N LEU A 441 6.62 34.49 15.27
CA LEU A 441 5.32 34.31 14.65
C LEU A 441 5.16 35.21 13.41
N CYS A 442 5.67 36.45 13.47
CA CYS A 442 5.70 37.34 12.31
C CYS A 442 6.53 36.74 11.17
N LEU A 443 7.71 36.15 11.44
CA LEU A 443 8.51 35.46 10.43
C LEU A 443 7.75 34.31 9.78
N GLN A 444 7.09 33.47 10.59
CA GLN A 444 6.30 32.34 10.08
C GLN A 444 5.16 32.80 9.17
N VAL A 445 4.45 33.87 9.56
CA VAL A 445 3.37 34.47 8.77
C VAL A 445 3.91 35.08 7.47
N MET A 446 5.04 35.77 7.53
CA MET A 446 5.65 36.36 6.34
C MET A 446 6.12 35.31 5.32
N ILE A 447 6.56 34.13 5.77
CA ILE A 447 6.87 32.99 4.88
C ILE A 447 5.60 32.52 4.13
N ILE A 448 4.44 32.48 4.81
CA ILE A 448 3.17 32.13 4.15
C ILE A 448 2.79 33.18 3.09
N TYR A 449 2.93 34.47 3.38
CA TYR A 449 2.68 35.54 2.41
C TYR A 449 3.64 35.48 1.22
N LEU A 450 4.90 35.10 1.44
CA LEU A 450 5.86 34.86 0.37
C LEU A 450 5.41 33.69 -0.53
N ILE A 451 4.93 32.60 0.05
CA ILE A 451 4.37 31.46 -0.70
C ILE A 451 3.14 31.88 -1.50
N MET A 452 2.24 32.68 -0.92
CA MET A 452 1.08 33.24 -1.64
C MET A 452 1.52 34.09 -2.84
N ALA A 453 2.55 34.93 -2.69
CA ALA A 453 3.12 35.73 -3.78
C ALA A 453 3.75 34.87 -4.88
N MET A 454 4.45 33.80 -4.51
CA MET A 454 5.04 32.84 -5.45
C MET A 454 4.00 31.99 -6.20
N THR A 455 2.75 31.97 -5.74
CA THR A 455 1.65 31.22 -6.37
C THR A 455 0.88 32.08 -7.38
N ASP A 456 0.95 33.41 -7.25
CA ASP A 456 0.26 34.36 -8.13
C ASP A 456 1.16 34.73 -9.33
N SER A 457 0.62 34.81 -10.55
CA SER A 457 1.41 34.99 -11.79
C SER A 457 1.19 36.35 -12.48
N GLY A 458 0.63 37.31 -11.76
CA GLY A 458 0.35 38.66 -12.28
C GLY A 458 1.59 39.53 -12.56
N THR A 459 1.43 40.53 -13.41
CA THR A 459 2.48 41.48 -13.85
C THR A 459 2.98 42.42 -12.75
N GLU A 460 2.18 42.67 -11.69
CA GLU A 460 2.55 43.47 -10.51
C GLU A 460 3.32 42.67 -9.43
N ASN A 461 3.66 41.39 -9.68
CA ASN A 461 4.21 40.49 -8.66
C ASN A 461 5.64 40.89 -8.20
N ARG A 462 6.41 41.55 -9.07
CA ARG A 462 7.83 41.89 -8.81
C ARG A 462 8.03 42.83 -7.61
N GLU A 463 7.22 43.89 -7.53
CA GLU A 463 7.30 44.88 -6.44
C GLU A 463 6.78 44.30 -5.11
N ARG A 464 5.74 43.47 -5.17
CA ARG A 464 5.17 42.77 -4.00
C ARG A 464 6.17 41.78 -3.39
N VAL A 465 6.87 41.02 -4.22
CA VAL A 465 7.90 40.08 -3.76
C VAL A 465 9.08 40.82 -3.14
N ALA A 466 9.56 41.91 -3.76
CA ALA A 466 10.65 42.71 -3.22
C ALA A 466 10.34 43.29 -1.83
N THR A 467 9.15 43.88 -1.67
CA THR A 467 8.70 44.45 -0.40
C THR A 467 8.50 43.40 0.71
N LEU A 468 7.99 42.21 0.35
CA LEU A 468 7.91 41.07 1.27
C LEU A 468 9.30 40.65 1.77
N PHE A 469 10.28 40.50 0.87
CA PHE A 469 11.64 40.11 1.24
C PHE A 469 12.32 41.13 2.17
N GLU A 470 12.18 42.43 1.89
CA GLU A 470 12.70 43.48 2.77
C GLU A 470 12.10 43.40 4.18
N THR A 471 10.81 43.10 4.28
CA THR A 471 10.13 42.92 5.57
C THR A 471 10.66 41.67 6.30
N VAL A 472 10.87 40.55 5.61
CA VAL A 472 11.43 39.33 6.22
C VAL A 472 12.86 39.58 6.70
N GLU A 473 13.70 40.29 5.94
CA GLU A 473 15.07 40.62 6.32
C GLU A 473 15.10 41.48 7.59
N LEU A 474 14.25 42.51 7.67
CA LEU A 474 14.13 43.38 8.83
C LEU A 474 13.70 42.61 10.09
N ILE A 475 12.64 41.80 9.99
CA ILE A 475 12.13 41.00 11.12
C ILE A 475 13.16 39.93 11.50
N GLY A 476 13.84 39.35 10.51
CA GLY A 476 14.88 38.33 10.69
C GLY A 476 16.09 38.86 11.44
N SER A 477 16.57 40.06 11.10
CA SER A 477 17.66 40.73 11.83
C SER A 477 17.27 40.98 13.28
N ARG A 478 16.06 41.51 13.52
CA ARG A 478 15.56 41.72 14.90
C ARG A 478 15.46 40.43 15.68
N PHE A 479 15.05 39.33 15.03
CA PHE A 479 14.97 38.02 15.66
C PHE A 479 16.35 37.52 16.11
N LEU A 480 17.37 37.68 15.28
CA LEU A 480 18.76 37.37 15.64
C LEU A 480 19.25 38.20 16.81
N ASP A 481 19.02 39.53 16.79
CA ASP A 481 19.43 40.42 17.88
C ASP A 481 18.85 39.98 19.23
N LEU A 482 17.63 39.42 19.23
CA LEU A 482 16.91 39.00 20.42
C LEU A 482 17.26 37.56 20.88
N THR A 483 17.66 36.68 19.96
CA THR A 483 17.80 35.23 20.24
C THR A 483 19.20 34.67 20.05
N GLY A 484 20.12 35.41 19.44
CA GLY A 484 21.52 35.04 19.19
C GLY A 484 21.72 33.99 18.09
N SER A 485 20.75 33.10 17.87
CA SER A 485 20.76 32.07 16.82
C SER A 485 19.35 31.72 16.34
N TYR A 486 19.25 31.26 15.09
CA TYR A 486 17.98 30.82 14.53
C TYR A 486 17.58 29.41 14.99
N SER A 487 18.53 28.56 15.42
CA SER A 487 18.28 27.17 15.79
C SER A 487 19.30 26.68 16.81
N THR A 488 18.83 25.97 17.84
CA THR A 488 19.68 25.27 18.83
C THR A 488 19.27 23.80 18.94
N SER A 489 20.26 22.92 19.17
CA SER A 489 20.01 21.49 19.42
C SER A 489 19.44 21.27 20.82
N GLU A 490 18.46 20.38 20.95
CA GLU A 490 17.89 19.99 22.24
C GLU A 490 18.91 19.27 23.15
N ALA A 491 19.99 18.74 22.56
CA ALA A 491 21.11 18.15 23.31
C ALA A 491 22.03 19.19 23.98
N ALA A 492 22.04 20.44 23.48
CA ALA A 492 22.89 21.51 24.02
C ALA A 492 22.19 22.27 25.16
N GLU A 493 20.87 22.49 25.05
CA GLU A 493 20.05 23.13 26.08
C GLU A 493 18.69 22.40 26.23
N PRO A 494 18.55 21.52 27.23
CA PRO A 494 17.29 20.82 27.47
C PRO A 494 16.20 21.79 27.95
N ASN A 495 15.14 21.91 27.16
CA ASN A 495 14.04 22.83 27.45
C ASN A 495 13.18 22.33 28.63
N THR A 496 12.91 23.23 29.58
CA THR A 496 12.30 22.91 30.89
C THR A 496 10.77 22.91 30.88
N THR A 497 10.13 23.59 29.94
CA THR A 497 8.66 23.64 29.80
C THR A 497 8.22 23.37 28.38
N TRP A 498 6.98 22.88 28.23
CA TRP A 498 6.40 22.57 26.92
C TRP A 498 6.36 23.78 26.00
N GLU A 499 6.06 24.97 26.53
CA GLU A 499 6.01 26.21 25.74
C GLU A 499 7.40 26.67 25.26
N VAL A 500 8.44 26.50 26.08
CA VAL A 500 9.83 26.79 25.69
C VAL A 500 10.30 25.78 24.64
N TRP A 501 9.91 24.51 24.80
CA TRP A 501 10.17 23.47 23.81
C TRP A 501 9.47 23.74 22.47
N ILE A 502 8.18 24.08 22.47
CA ILE A 502 7.42 24.43 21.26
C ILE A 502 8.13 25.56 20.53
N PHE A 503 8.60 26.59 21.24
CA PHE A 503 9.32 27.70 20.63
C PHE A 503 10.65 27.24 20.02
N ALA A 504 11.45 26.43 20.72
CA ALA A 504 12.69 25.88 20.19
C ALA A 504 12.47 24.98 18.95
N GLU A 505 11.43 24.15 18.97
CA GLU A 505 11.09 23.27 17.87
C GLU A 505 10.49 24.02 16.68
N SER A 506 9.70 25.07 16.93
CA SER A 506 9.17 25.97 15.89
C SER A 506 10.31 26.63 15.11
N ARG A 507 11.36 27.07 15.83
CA ARG A 507 12.58 27.64 15.26
C ARG A 507 13.30 26.65 14.35
N ARG A 508 13.56 25.42 14.81
CA ARG A 508 14.20 24.36 14.02
C ARG A 508 13.44 24.05 12.73
N ARG A 509 12.12 23.92 12.80
CA ARG A 509 11.26 23.62 11.65
C ARG A 509 11.22 24.78 10.65
N MET A 510 11.16 26.03 11.13
CA MET A 510 11.23 27.23 10.29
C MET A 510 12.58 27.32 9.56
N SER A 511 13.69 27.08 10.27
CA SER A 511 15.04 27.06 9.70
C SER A 511 15.21 26.01 8.60
N CYS A 512 14.69 24.80 8.81
CA CYS A 512 14.70 23.75 7.78
C CYS A 512 13.89 24.15 6.54
N LEU A 513 12.70 24.74 6.74
CA LEU A 513 11.87 25.21 5.63
C LEU A 513 12.55 26.35 4.86
N TRP A 514 13.17 27.30 5.56
CA TRP A 514 13.86 28.43 4.94
C TRP A 514 15.05 27.98 4.10
N LEU A 515 15.79 26.95 4.54
CA LEU A 515 16.84 26.32 3.76
C LEU A 515 16.27 25.70 2.47
N ILE A 516 15.16 24.97 2.57
CA ILE A 516 14.49 24.37 1.40
C ILE A 516 14.04 25.45 0.40
N ILE A 517 13.41 26.52 0.87
CA ILE A 517 12.99 27.65 0.02
C ILE A 517 14.20 28.31 -0.64
N SER A 518 15.29 28.50 0.10
CA SER A 518 16.54 29.06 -0.43
C SER A 518 17.14 28.17 -1.53
N CYS A 519 17.21 26.85 -1.31
CA CYS A 519 17.67 25.90 -2.32
C CYS A 519 16.82 25.96 -3.58
N VAL A 520 15.49 26.03 -3.45
CA VAL A 520 14.57 26.15 -4.59
C VAL A 520 14.83 27.45 -5.36
N ILE A 521 14.93 28.59 -4.69
CA ILE A 521 15.19 29.88 -5.33
C ILE A 521 16.55 29.88 -6.06
N THR A 522 17.59 29.29 -5.46
CA THR A 522 18.92 29.18 -6.07
C THR A 522 18.90 28.30 -7.33
N ILE A 523 18.20 27.16 -7.28
CA ILE A 523 18.03 26.23 -8.41
C ILE A 523 17.24 26.88 -9.55
N GLU A 524 16.12 27.57 -9.24
CA GLU A 524 15.29 28.24 -10.25
C GLU A 524 16.03 29.41 -10.94
N ASN A 525 16.96 30.06 -10.23
CA ASN A 525 17.83 31.11 -10.78
C ASN A 525 19.09 30.58 -11.50
N GLY A 526 19.20 29.26 -11.70
CA GLY A 526 20.29 28.64 -12.46
C GLY A 526 21.64 28.63 -11.76
N GLN A 527 21.68 28.84 -10.44
CA GLN A 527 22.88 28.70 -9.64
C GLN A 527 22.95 27.30 -9.01
N THR A 528 24.09 26.63 -9.11
CA THR A 528 24.35 25.37 -8.41
C THR A 528 25.33 25.65 -7.29
N HIS A 529 24.86 25.73 -6.04
CA HIS A 529 25.75 25.89 -4.90
C HIS A 529 26.29 24.52 -4.45
N SER A 530 27.58 24.46 -4.12
CA SER A 530 28.27 23.30 -3.56
C SER A 530 28.67 23.59 -2.11
N ARG A 531 27.81 23.28 -1.12
CA ARG A 531 28.18 23.18 0.30
C ARG A 531 27.24 22.21 1.04
N CYS A 532 27.64 20.95 1.15
CA CYS A 532 26.96 19.94 1.99
C CYS A 532 27.41 20.01 3.46
N ASP A 533 28.54 20.65 3.76
CA ASP A 533 29.11 20.70 5.13
C ASP A 533 28.24 21.53 6.08
N GLU A 534 27.42 22.45 5.56
CA GLU A 534 26.51 23.30 6.33
C GLU A 534 25.22 22.57 6.76
N LEU A 535 24.91 21.41 6.14
CA LEU A 535 23.79 20.54 6.53
C LEU A 535 24.14 19.63 7.73
N GLU A 536 25.41 19.30 7.95
CA GLU A 536 25.84 18.37 9.01
C GLU A 536 25.53 18.87 10.42
N ASN A 537 25.44 20.20 10.59
CA ASN A 537 25.17 20.82 11.89
C ASN A 537 23.72 21.27 12.08
N LEU A 538 22.83 21.08 11.09
CA LEU A 538 21.44 21.51 11.20
C LEU A 538 20.67 20.58 12.15
N ALA A 539 20.16 21.14 13.24
CA ALA A 539 19.33 20.40 14.20
C ALA A 539 18.01 19.97 13.52
N LEU A 540 17.87 18.65 13.29
CA LEU A 540 16.68 18.08 12.66
C LEU A 540 15.42 18.29 13.52
N PRO A 541 14.24 18.48 12.89
CA PRO A 541 12.98 18.54 13.62
C PRO A 541 12.69 17.24 14.37
N SER A 542 11.99 17.36 15.49
CA SER A 542 11.41 16.24 16.23
C SER A 542 10.32 15.50 15.45
N SER A 543 9.85 14.38 15.99
CA SER A 543 8.78 13.59 15.38
C SER A 543 7.47 14.39 15.27
N LYS A 544 6.63 14.02 14.29
CA LYS A 544 5.30 14.63 14.12
C LYS A 544 4.41 14.43 15.36
N MET A 545 4.51 13.29 16.04
CA MET A 545 3.71 12.99 17.23
C MET A 545 4.04 13.94 18.38
N LEU A 546 5.34 14.20 18.61
CA LEU A 546 5.79 15.12 19.66
C LEU A 546 5.42 16.58 19.34
N TRP A 547 5.47 16.96 18.06
CA TRP A 547 5.09 18.30 17.59
C TRP A 547 3.58 18.58 17.64
N GLU A 548 2.73 17.58 17.45
CA GLU A 548 1.27 17.74 17.40
C GLU A 548 0.56 17.34 18.70
N ALA A 549 1.30 17.10 19.78
CA ALA A 549 0.75 16.82 21.11
C ALA A 549 -0.29 17.88 21.50
N ARG A 550 -1.45 17.44 21.99
CA ARG A 550 -2.59 18.32 22.30
C ARG A 550 -2.64 18.70 23.76
N THR A 551 -2.07 17.88 24.64
CA THR A 551 -2.01 18.13 26.07
C THR A 551 -0.57 18.07 26.58
N LEU A 552 -0.34 18.70 27.73
CA LEU A 552 0.96 18.65 28.40
C LEU A 552 1.36 17.20 28.73
N ASP A 553 0.38 16.38 29.12
CA ASP A 553 0.59 14.97 29.46
C ASP A 553 0.96 14.13 28.24
N GLU A 554 0.31 14.35 27.08
CA GLU A 554 0.67 13.72 25.81
C GLU A 554 2.10 14.09 25.41
N TRP A 555 2.45 15.38 25.50
CA TRP A 555 3.80 15.84 25.19
C TRP A 555 4.85 15.25 26.14
N GLN A 556 4.57 15.20 27.45
CA GLN A 556 5.48 14.63 28.44
C GLN A 556 5.65 13.12 28.23
N MET A 557 4.59 12.39 27.92
CA MET A 557 4.65 10.96 27.64
C MET A 557 5.50 10.67 26.41
N GLU A 558 5.25 11.35 25.29
CA GLU A 558 6.02 11.20 24.05
C GLU A 558 7.48 11.64 24.24
N LYS A 559 7.70 12.74 24.97
CA LYS A 559 9.05 13.22 25.30
C LYS A 559 9.79 12.22 26.19
N ASN A 560 9.14 11.63 27.18
CA ASN A 560 9.75 10.61 28.05
C ASN A 560 10.10 9.34 27.27
N ILE A 561 9.31 8.94 26.27
CA ILE A 561 9.65 7.81 25.40
C ILE A 561 10.87 8.14 24.55
N PHE A 562 10.93 9.34 23.98
CA PHE A 562 12.06 9.83 23.20
C PHE A 562 13.34 9.96 24.04
N ASP A 563 13.23 10.56 25.23
CA ASP A 563 14.32 10.74 26.18
C ASP A 563 14.75 9.40 26.81
N ALA A 564 13.85 8.44 27.07
CA ALA A 564 14.21 7.10 27.56
C ALA A 564 14.99 6.29 26.52
N GLY A 565 14.64 6.42 25.23
CA GLY A 565 15.43 5.88 24.13
C GLY A 565 16.82 6.54 24.00
N SER A 566 16.90 7.85 24.27
CA SER A 566 18.14 8.64 24.27
C SER A 566 19.02 8.37 25.51
N VAL A 567 18.43 8.15 26.68
CA VAL A 567 19.11 7.83 27.95
C VAL A 567 19.67 6.40 27.92
N ALA A 568 19.00 5.45 27.26
CA ALA A 568 19.55 4.12 27.00
C ALA A 568 20.82 4.20 26.11
N MET A 569 20.81 5.07 25.09
CA MET A 569 22.00 5.37 24.26
C MET A 569 23.10 6.13 25.03
N THR A 570 22.72 7.08 25.90
CA THR A 570 23.67 7.90 26.68
C THR A 570 24.27 7.12 27.86
N LEU A 571 23.52 6.18 28.47
CA LEU A 571 24.02 5.23 29.47
C LEU A 571 24.94 4.18 28.86
N ALA A 572 24.63 3.69 27.66
CA ALA A 572 25.54 2.84 26.89
C ALA A 572 26.86 3.59 26.61
N MET A 573 26.79 4.87 26.25
CA MET A 573 28.00 5.71 26.06
C MET A 573 28.73 6.07 27.37
N LYS A 574 28.02 6.27 28.50
CA LYS A 574 28.66 6.49 29.82
C LYS A 574 29.26 5.23 30.45
N GLN A 575 28.74 4.04 30.15
CA GLN A 575 29.35 2.77 30.55
C GLN A 575 30.64 2.46 29.79
N ILE A 576 30.73 2.87 28.52
CA ILE A 576 31.96 2.79 27.72
C ILE A 576 33.03 3.77 28.26
N GLY A 577 32.63 4.88 28.89
CA GLY A 577 33.53 5.92 29.42
C GLY A 577 34.09 5.73 30.84
N ARG A 578 33.74 4.65 31.58
CA ARG A 578 34.17 4.45 32.98
C ARG A 578 35.16 3.29 33.22
N GLN A 579 35.76 2.74 32.17
CA GLN A 579 36.79 1.71 32.28
C GLN A 579 38.20 2.18 31.88
N ALA A 580 38.44 3.49 31.97
CA ALA A 580 39.78 4.07 31.86
C ALA A 580 40.05 4.99 33.06
N THR A 581 40.39 4.38 34.20
CA THR A 581 41.42 4.84 35.17
C THR A 581 41.27 4.07 36.48
N LEU A 582 42.20 3.14 36.73
CA LEU A 582 43.04 3.09 37.94
C LEU A 582 43.83 1.76 37.94
N ASP A 583 45.11 1.89 37.64
CA ASP A 583 46.15 0.92 38.03
C ASP A 583 46.15 0.73 39.55
N GLY A 584 46.36 -0.51 40.03
CA GLY A 584 46.80 -0.71 41.42
C GLY A 584 46.50 -2.03 42.11
N VAL A 585 47.32 -3.05 41.80
CA VAL A 585 47.91 -4.05 42.71
C VAL A 585 47.05 -5.18 43.36
N PHE A 586 47.65 -6.38 43.28
CA PHE A 586 47.56 -7.59 44.13
C PHE A 586 46.67 -8.80 43.71
N ARG A 587 47.39 -9.83 43.20
CA ARG A 587 47.20 -11.31 43.23
C ARG A 587 46.67 -11.87 44.57
N PRO A 588 46.48 -13.22 44.76
CA PRO A 588 46.02 -14.32 43.88
C PRO A 588 44.96 -15.24 44.58
N ARG A 589 44.36 -16.22 43.87
CA ARG A 589 44.25 -17.66 44.26
C ARG A 589 43.16 -18.44 43.49
N SER A 590 43.56 -19.59 42.94
CA SER A 590 42.71 -20.74 42.59
C SER A 590 42.18 -21.45 43.84
N PRO A 591 41.05 -22.20 43.77
CA PRO A 591 41.19 -23.68 43.71
C PRO A 591 40.08 -24.47 42.95
N LYS A 592 40.54 -25.46 42.17
CA LYS A 592 40.14 -26.90 42.08
C LYS A 592 38.68 -27.37 41.84
N SER A 593 38.53 -28.04 40.69
CA SER A 593 37.99 -29.40 40.39
C SER A 593 36.57 -29.84 40.78
N LYS A 594 35.81 -30.39 39.81
CA LYS A 594 35.35 -31.79 39.80
C LYS A 594 34.80 -32.22 38.42
N GLU A 595 35.38 -33.29 37.87
CA GLU A 595 34.82 -34.13 36.81
C GLU A 595 33.64 -34.95 37.34
N PHE A 596 32.67 -35.29 36.47
CA PHE A 596 31.85 -36.50 36.61
C PHE A 596 31.41 -37.02 35.22
N GLU A 597 31.58 -38.33 35.04
CA GLU A 597 31.46 -39.13 33.82
C GLU A 597 30.00 -39.45 33.41
N LEU A 598 29.82 -39.77 32.13
CA LEU A 598 28.61 -40.34 31.49
C LEU A 598 28.49 -41.87 31.73
N PRO A 599 27.26 -42.40 31.82
CA PRO A 599 26.96 -43.80 31.48
C PRO A 599 25.89 -43.96 30.37
N PRO A 600 25.71 -45.18 29.80
CA PRO A 600 25.58 -45.41 28.36
C PRO A 600 24.18 -45.81 27.82
N SER A 601 24.09 -45.84 26.49
CA SER A 601 22.99 -46.23 25.61
C SER A 601 22.55 -47.70 25.66
N LEU A 602 21.25 -47.96 25.39
CA LEU A 602 20.65 -49.29 25.14
C LEU A 602 19.58 -49.22 24.01
N PRO A 603 19.20 -50.34 23.34
CA PRO A 603 19.13 -50.49 21.87
C PRO A 603 17.70 -50.57 21.26
N PRO A 604 17.55 -50.64 19.91
CA PRO A 604 16.27 -50.55 19.21
C PRO A 604 15.56 -51.91 19.05
N THR A 605 14.24 -51.88 18.83
CA THR A 605 13.39 -53.06 18.54
C THR A 605 12.59 -52.88 17.23
N PRO A 606 12.22 -53.98 16.53
CA PRO A 606 12.01 -54.04 15.07
C PRO A 606 10.53 -54.07 14.61
N PRO A 607 10.25 -53.95 13.28
CA PRO A 607 8.90 -53.80 12.70
C PRO A 607 8.33 -55.09 12.08
N ALA A 608 6.99 -55.16 11.90
CA ALA A 608 6.29 -56.11 11.00
C ALA A 608 4.79 -55.72 10.83
N PRO A 609 4.02 -56.27 9.86
CA PRO A 609 4.20 -56.31 8.40
C PRO A 609 2.91 -55.83 7.64
N ALA A 610 2.96 -55.72 6.30
CA ALA A 610 1.88 -55.21 5.44
C ALA A 610 1.20 -56.28 4.55
N SER A 611 0.04 -55.89 3.95
CA SER A 611 -0.69 -56.39 2.74
C SER A 611 -2.00 -57.19 2.98
N PRO A 612 -2.98 -57.28 2.03
CA PRO A 612 -3.11 -56.69 0.67
C PRO A 612 -4.49 -56.01 0.35
N SER A 613 -4.63 -55.34 -0.81
CA SER A 613 -5.88 -54.79 -1.40
C SER A 613 -6.41 -55.63 -2.58
N PRO A 614 -7.74 -55.64 -2.89
CA PRO A 614 -8.27 -55.12 -4.19
C PRO A 614 -9.78 -54.71 -4.17
N PRO A 615 -10.48 -54.39 -5.29
CA PRO A 615 -10.27 -53.40 -6.36
C PRO A 615 -11.42 -52.35 -6.47
N ALA A 616 -11.26 -51.34 -7.33
CA ALA A 616 -12.19 -50.23 -7.57
C ALA A 616 -13.40 -50.58 -8.48
N SER A 617 -14.52 -49.85 -8.33
CA SER A 617 -15.55 -49.69 -9.39
C SER A 617 -16.38 -48.39 -9.19
N PRO A 618 -17.02 -47.82 -10.24
CA PRO A 618 -16.99 -46.38 -10.54
C PRO A 618 -18.35 -45.67 -10.52
N ALA A 619 -18.40 -44.42 -10.01
CA ALA A 619 -19.40 -43.39 -10.34
C ALA A 619 -18.91 -42.07 -9.70
N ARG A 620 -18.56 -40.98 -10.42
CA ARG A 620 -19.33 -40.18 -11.38
C ARG A 620 -20.63 -39.64 -10.81
N GLN A 621 -20.54 -38.56 -10.03
CA GLN A 621 -21.24 -37.29 -10.28
C GLN A 621 -20.84 -36.27 -9.19
N GLU A 622 -19.86 -35.44 -9.51
CA GLU A 622 -19.61 -34.20 -8.78
C GLU A 622 -20.69 -33.18 -9.17
N ARG A 623 -21.39 -32.63 -8.18
CA ARG A 623 -21.62 -31.19 -7.99
C ARG A 623 -22.68 -30.94 -6.92
N ALA A 624 -22.25 -30.38 -5.80
CA ALA A 624 -22.99 -29.35 -5.07
C ALA A 624 -21.96 -28.47 -4.38
N ALA A 625 -21.85 -27.20 -4.79
CA ALA A 625 -21.02 -26.21 -4.13
C ALA A 625 -21.92 -25.08 -3.65
N SER A 626 -22.01 -24.92 -2.32
CA SER A 626 -22.15 -23.67 -1.56
C SER A 626 -22.87 -23.87 -0.21
N PHE A 627 -22.30 -24.75 0.62
CA PHE A 627 -22.38 -24.61 2.08
C PHE A 627 -20.95 -24.43 2.59
N ILE A 628 -20.70 -23.43 3.44
CA ILE A 628 -19.59 -23.56 4.40
C ILE A 628 -20.12 -24.53 5.47
N SER A 629 -20.14 -25.82 5.13
CA SER A 629 -20.33 -26.87 6.13
C SER A 629 -19.00 -27.01 6.86
N ILE A 630 -18.89 -26.41 8.04
CA ILE A 630 -17.80 -26.72 8.96
C ILE A 630 -18.20 -28.01 9.67
N THR A 631 -17.77 -29.16 9.16
CA THR A 631 -17.89 -30.41 9.91
C THR A 631 -16.78 -30.44 10.95
N SER A 632 -17.14 -30.44 12.23
CA SER A 632 -16.16 -30.42 13.32
C SER A 632 -16.41 -31.48 14.40
N ASP A 633 -17.17 -32.53 14.14
CA ASP A 633 -17.43 -33.58 15.15
C ASP A 633 -17.49 -34.98 14.50
N GLU A 634 -16.48 -35.82 14.75
CA GLU A 634 -16.40 -37.22 14.30
C GLU A 634 -17.32 -38.18 15.11
N ASN A 635 -18.39 -37.72 15.75
CA ASN A 635 -19.26 -38.57 16.57
C ASN A 635 -20.76 -38.25 16.50
N GLU A 636 -21.30 -37.85 15.35
CA GLU A 636 -22.77 -37.85 15.13
C GLU A 636 -23.13 -38.64 13.85
N PRO A 637 -24.01 -39.67 13.93
CA PRO A 637 -24.46 -40.41 12.76
C PRO A 637 -25.55 -39.64 11.99
N ASP A 638 -25.46 -39.75 10.66
CA ASP A 638 -26.45 -39.40 9.62
C ASP A 638 -26.54 -37.92 9.17
N VAL A 639 -25.73 -37.56 8.16
CA VAL A 639 -25.91 -36.34 7.36
C VAL A 639 -26.72 -36.70 6.11
N GLN A 640 -28.04 -36.52 6.18
CA GLN A 640 -28.81 -36.21 4.98
C GLN A 640 -28.38 -34.83 4.46
N GLU A 641 -27.94 -34.76 3.19
CA GLU A 641 -27.65 -33.51 2.47
C GLU A 641 -28.79 -32.50 2.66
N TYR A 642 -28.51 -31.36 3.28
CA TYR A 642 -29.50 -30.32 3.54
C TYR A 642 -29.58 -29.35 2.36
N THR A 643 -30.65 -29.44 1.56
CA THR A 643 -30.94 -28.53 0.45
C THR A 643 -31.74 -27.29 0.90
N GLY A 644 -31.21 -26.49 1.85
CA GLY A 644 -31.88 -25.25 2.29
C GLY A 644 -33.29 -25.44 2.90
N PRO A 645 -33.94 -24.36 3.38
CA PRO A 645 -35.36 -24.43 3.77
C PRO A 645 -36.24 -24.60 2.51
N PRO A 646 -37.35 -25.36 2.59
CA PRO A 646 -38.29 -25.49 1.48
C PRO A 646 -38.85 -24.11 1.09
N LEU A 647 -38.92 -23.83 -0.21
CA LEU A 647 -39.50 -22.60 -0.74
C LEU A 647 -41.03 -22.66 -0.61
N CYS A 648 -41.66 -21.55 -0.22
CA CYS A 648 -43.11 -21.43 -0.33
C CYS A 648 -43.54 -21.22 -1.79
N GLU A 649 -44.85 -21.29 -2.06
CA GLU A 649 -45.41 -21.22 -3.42
C GLU A 649 -44.97 -19.94 -4.16
N GLU A 650 -45.09 -18.76 -3.54
CA GLU A 650 -44.67 -17.49 -4.17
C GLU A 650 -43.15 -17.41 -4.45
N GLN A 651 -42.34 -18.08 -3.63
CA GLN A 651 -40.90 -18.16 -3.81
C GLN A 651 -40.53 -19.12 -4.94
N GLN A 652 -41.24 -20.25 -5.06
CA GLN A 652 -41.05 -21.21 -6.14
C GLN A 652 -41.50 -20.62 -7.48
N ASP A 653 -42.65 -19.94 -7.54
CA ASP A 653 -43.13 -19.25 -8.73
C ASP A 653 -42.11 -18.22 -9.23
N LEU A 654 -41.49 -17.47 -8.32
CA LEU A 654 -40.43 -16.53 -8.66
C LEU A 654 -39.20 -17.24 -9.24
N VAL A 655 -38.78 -18.38 -8.69
CA VAL A 655 -37.71 -19.20 -9.28
C VAL A 655 -38.09 -19.64 -10.69
N ASP A 656 -39.32 -20.08 -10.91
CA ASP A 656 -39.79 -20.54 -12.22
C ASP A 656 -39.81 -19.39 -13.25
N ILE A 657 -40.21 -18.18 -12.85
CA ILE A 657 -40.12 -16.97 -13.68
C ILE A 657 -38.67 -16.67 -14.05
N ILE A 658 -37.73 -16.77 -13.09
CA ILE A 658 -36.30 -16.58 -13.35
C ILE A 658 -35.80 -17.63 -14.36
N MET A 659 -36.16 -18.90 -14.17
CA MET A 659 -35.75 -20.00 -15.05
C MET A 659 -36.34 -19.89 -16.46
N SER A 660 -37.44 -19.15 -16.65
CA SER A 660 -37.98 -18.84 -17.98
C SER A 660 -37.09 -17.92 -18.84
N GLY A 661 -36.03 -17.35 -18.25
CA GLY A 661 -35.08 -16.47 -18.95
C GLY A 661 -35.50 -15.00 -19.00
N LYS A 662 -36.59 -14.62 -18.32
CA LYS A 662 -37.05 -13.22 -18.21
C LYS A 662 -36.08 -12.40 -17.35
N ASN A 663 -35.99 -11.11 -17.64
CA ASN A 663 -35.42 -10.15 -16.69
C ASN A 663 -36.41 -9.97 -15.55
N VAL A 664 -35.96 -10.13 -14.31
CA VAL A 664 -36.82 -10.07 -13.14
C VAL A 664 -36.31 -9.02 -12.18
N PHE A 665 -37.19 -8.10 -11.77
CA PHE A 665 -37.02 -7.35 -10.55
C PHE A 665 -37.97 -7.91 -9.51
N PHE A 666 -37.43 -8.39 -8.40
CA PHE A 666 -38.25 -8.82 -7.29
C PHE A 666 -37.92 -8.04 -6.02
N THR A 667 -38.97 -7.73 -5.28
CA THR A 667 -38.89 -7.00 -4.02
C THR A 667 -39.76 -7.69 -2.98
N GLY A 668 -39.81 -7.10 -1.80
CA GLY A 668 -40.64 -7.56 -0.70
C GLY A 668 -40.07 -7.04 0.60
N SER A 669 -40.89 -7.06 1.63
CA SER A 669 -40.53 -6.53 2.94
C SER A 669 -39.35 -7.27 3.56
N ALA A 670 -38.74 -6.66 4.55
CA ALA A 670 -37.65 -7.28 5.30
C ALA A 670 -38.16 -8.57 5.95
N GLY A 671 -37.55 -9.72 5.61
CA GLY A 671 -37.94 -11.03 6.16
C GLY A 671 -38.71 -11.96 5.22
N CYS A 672 -39.00 -11.55 3.98
CA CYS A 672 -39.72 -12.40 3.00
C CYS A 672 -38.89 -13.45 2.25
N GLY A 673 -37.65 -13.72 2.67
CA GLY A 673 -36.83 -14.78 2.07
C GLY A 673 -36.19 -14.47 0.71
N LYS A 674 -36.05 -13.19 0.32
CA LYS A 674 -35.35 -12.78 -0.94
C LYS A 674 -34.02 -13.51 -1.18
N SER A 675 -33.15 -13.55 -0.18
CA SER A 675 -31.85 -14.23 -0.28
C SER A 675 -31.97 -15.75 -0.41
N THR A 676 -33.03 -16.35 0.14
CA THR A 676 -33.34 -17.78 -0.02
C THR A 676 -33.69 -18.10 -1.47
N VAL A 677 -34.58 -17.29 -2.06
CA VAL A 677 -34.95 -17.41 -3.49
C VAL A 677 -33.74 -17.25 -4.39
N LEU A 678 -32.92 -16.21 -4.13
CA LEU A 678 -31.74 -15.93 -4.93
C LEU A 678 -30.78 -17.13 -4.98
N LYS A 679 -30.55 -17.78 -3.83
CA LYS A 679 -29.69 -18.98 -3.75
C LYS A 679 -30.26 -20.17 -4.52
N ALA A 680 -31.56 -20.43 -4.38
CA ALA A 680 -32.22 -21.50 -5.13
C ALA A 680 -32.15 -21.25 -6.64
N ALA A 681 -32.38 -20.01 -7.08
CA ALA A 681 -32.28 -19.62 -8.48
C ALA A 681 -30.85 -19.76 -9.03
N ILE A 682 -29.83 -19.32 -8.29
CA ILE A 682 -28.41 -19.47 -8.69
C ILE A 682 -28.07 -20.94 -8.92
N ALA A 683 -28.41 -21.82 -7.97
CA ALA A 683 -28.13 -23.24 -8.06
C ALA A 683 -28.77 -23.87 -9.32
N GLN A 684 -30.01 -23.52 -9.63
CA GLN A 684 -30.70 -24.02 -10.82
C GLN A 684 -30.14 -23.46 -12.13
N LEU A 685 -29.77 -22.16 -12.17
CA LEU A 685 -29.15 -21.55 -13.34
C LEU A 685 -27.78 -22.16 -13.66
N GLU A 686 -26.95 -22.39 -12.63
CA GLU A 686 -25.66 -23.05 -12.79
C GLU A 686 -25.79 -24.52 -13.19
N ALA A 687 -26.78 -25.23 -12.64
CA ALA A 687 -27.12 -26.59 -13.07
C ALA A 687 -27.58 -26.64 -14.54
N ALA A 688 -28.25 -25.58 -15.01
CA ALA A 688 -28.60 -25.38 -16.42
C ALA A 688 -27.42 -24.93 -17.29
N GLY A 689 -26.20 -24.86 -16.74
CA GLY A 689 -24.98 -24.50 -17.46
C GLY A 689 -24.82 -23.01 -17.75
N LYS A 690 -25.58 -22.13 -17.10
CA LYS A 690 -25.47 -20.68 -17.26
C LYS A 690 -24.27 -20.12 -16.51
N THR A 691 -23.64 -19.13 -17.12
CA THR A 691 -22.57 -18.34 -16.50
C THR A 691 -23.20 -17.19 -15.69
N VAL A 692 -23.33 -17.38 -14.37
CA VAL A 692 -23.98 -16.43 -13.46
C VAL A 692 -22.94 -15.49 -12.82
N ALA A 693 -23.24 -14.20 -12.77
CA ALA A 693 -22.46 -13.20 -12.03
C ALA A 693 -23.31 -12.62 -10.90
N VAL A 694 -22.92 -12.88 -9.64
CA VAL A 694 -23.59 -12.35 -8.46
C VAL A 694 -22.93 -11.07 -8.00
N THR A 695 -23.70 -9.98 -7.93
CA THR A 695 -23.18 -8.65 -7.61
C THR A 695 -24.03 -7.87 -6.63
N ALA A 696 -23.42 -6.88 -5.97
CA ALA A 696 -24.11 -5.92 -5.10
C ALA A 696 -23.37 -4.55 -5.12
N PRO A 697 -24.01 -3.44 -4.68
CA PRO A 697 -23.40 -2.11 -4.73
C PRO A 697 -22.24 -1.90 -3.75
N THR A 698 -22.25 -2.59 -2.61
CA THR A 698 -21.22 -2.45 -1.56
C THR A 698 -20.50 -3.76 -1.33
N GLY A 699 -19.22 -3.70 -0.90
CA GLY A 699 -18.45 -4.89 -0.56
C GLY A 699 -19.12 -5.75 0.50
N ARG A 700 -19.80 -5.13 1.47
CA ARG A 700 -20.55 -5.85 2.53
C ARG A 700 -21.78 -6.57 2.00
N ALA A 701 -22.56 -5.93 1.12
CA ALA A 701 -23.71 -6.58 0.49
C ALA A 701 -23.25 -7.72 -0.45
N ALA A 702 -22.17 -7.50 -1.20
CA ALA A 702 -21.61 -8.51 -2.10
C ALA A 702 -21.14 -9.75 -1.32
N LEU A 703 -20.50 -9.55 -0.18
CA LEU A 703 -20.09 -10.63 0.74
C LEU A 703 -21.26 -11.42 1.35
N ASN A 704 -22.47 -10.86 1.41
CA ASN A 704 -23.63 -11.57 1.95
C ASN A 704 -24.25 -12.56 0.96
N VAL A 705 -24.01 -12.34 -0.34
CA VAL A 705 -24.49 -13.19 -1.44
C VAL A 705 -23.34 -13.93 -2.14
N ASP A 706 -22.17 -14.00 -1.50
CA ASP A 706 -20.95 -14.61 -2.05
C ASP A 706 -20.59 -14.10 -3.46
N GLY A 707 -20.90 -12.82 -3.72
CA GLY A 707 -20.70 -12.12 -4.97
C GLY A 707 -19.58 -11.08 -4.91
N ILE A 708 -19.45 -10.30 -5.98
CA ILE A 708 -18.49 -9.20 -6.08
C ILE A 708 -19.20 -7.85 -6.17
N THR A 709 -18.48 -6.75 -5.95
CA THR A 709 -19.11 -5.43 -6.14
C THR A 709 -19.40 -5.17 -7.62
N LEU A 710 -20.40 -4.33 -7.92
CA LEU A 710 -20.65 -3.87 -9.30
C LEU A 710 -19.41 -3.22 -9.93
N PHE A 711 -18.63 -2.46 -9.16
CA PHE A 711 -17.35 -1.90 -9.60
C PHE A 711 -16.37 -2.99 -10.03
N SER A 712 -16.20 -4.04 -9.21
CA SER A 712 -15.32 -5.16 -9.51
C SER A 712 -15.77 -5.96 -10.74
N PHE A 713 -17.08 -6.16 -10.89
CA PHE A 713 -17.66 -6.83 -12.07
C PHE A 713 -17.34 -6.08 -13.36
N MET A 714 -17.51 -4.75 -13.35
CA MET A 714 -17.22 -3.90 -14.50
C MET A 714 -15.72 -3.62 -14.73
N GLY A 715 -14.85 -4.02 -13.81
CA GLY A 715 -13.43 -3.67 -13.84
C GLY A 715 -13.15 -2.18 -13.59
N TRP A 716 -14.04 -1.51 -12.86
CA TRP A 716 -13.95 -0.08 -12.55
C TRP A 716 -13.27 0.17 -11.21
N GLY A 717 -12.45 1.21 -11.16
CA GLY A 717 -11.87 1.76 -9.93
C GLY A 717 -12.68 2.94 -9.41
N ALA A 718 -12.82 3.04 -8.08
CA ALA A 718 -13.66 4.04 -7.41
C ALA A 718 -13.24 5.50 -7.60
N ILE A 719 -12.02 5.77 -8.10
CA ILE A 719 -11.50 7.14 -8.30
C ILE A 719 -11.44 7.50 -9.79
N LYS A 720 -10.89 6.60 -10.62
CA LYS A 720 -10.65 6.88 -12.05
C LYS A 720 -11.94 6.85 -12.85
N HIS A 721 -12.69 5.74 -12.79
CA HIS A 721 -13.80 5.47 -13.71
C HIS A 721 -15.02 6.38 -13.53
N PRO A 722 -15.39 6.82 -12.30
CA PRO A 722 -16.43 7.84 -12.13
C PRO A 722 -16.14 9.16 -12.87
N LYS A 723 -14.85 9.52 -13.00
CA LYS A 723 -14.39 10.75 -13.68
C LYS A 723 -14.28 10.63 -15.20
N MET A 724 -14.52 9.44 -15.77
CA MET A 724 -14.44 9.24 -17.22
C MET A 724 -15.77 9.58 -17.89
N SER A 725 -15.70 10.09 -19.12
CA SER A 725 -16.88 10.23 -19.98
C SER A 725 -17.44 8.87 -20.38
N LEU A 726 -18.69 8.83 -20.83
CA LEU A 726 -19.32 7.59 -21.31
C LEU A 726 -18.56 7.00 -22.51
N ALA A 727 -18.10 7.86 -23.43
CA ALA A 727 -17.22 7.48 -24.53
C ALA A 727 -15.88 6.94 -24.00
N GLY A 728 -15.28 7.63 -23.03
CA GLY A 728 -14.03 7.20 -22.40
C GLY A 728 -14.13 5.84 -21.72
N LEU A 729 -15.27 5.50 -21.10
CA LEU A 729 -15.52 4.17 -20.53
C LEU A 729 -15.63 3.08 -21.60
N LYS A 730 -16.35 3.35 -22.71
CA LYS A 730 -16.46 2.44 -23.86
C LYS A 730 -15.11 2.19 -24.53
N ASP A 731 -14.28 3.23 -24.64
CA ASP A 731 -12.93 3.09 -25.17
C ASP A 731 -12.03 2.33 -24.19
N ASP A 732 -12.08 2.65 -22.88
CA ASP A 732 -11.26 2.02 -21.86
C ASP A 732 -11.47 0.50 -21.81
N ILE A 733 -12.72 0.02 -21.84
CA ILE A 733 -13.02 -1.43 -21.82
C ILE A 733 -12.47 -2.16 -23.06
N CYS A 734 -12.26 -1.46 -24.17
CA CYS A 734 -11.70 -2.01 -25.39
C CYS A 734 -10.16 -2.04 -25.43
N LYS A 735 -9.47 -1.34 -24.51
CA LYS A 735 -7.99 -1.31 -24.46
C LYS A 735 -7.40 -2.65 -24.02
N LYS A 736 -6.17 -2.92 -24.48
CA LYS A 736 -5.42 -4.16 -24.19
C LYS A 736 -5.43 -4.57 -22.70
N PRO A 737 -5.23 -3.69 -21.71
CA PRO A 737 -5.25 -4.06 -20.29
C PRO A 737 -6.59 -4.66 -19.83
N ASN A 738 -7.71 -4.23 -20.43
CA ASN A 738 -9.06 -4.65 -20.06
C ASN A 738 -9.58 -5.83 -20.88
N LYS A 739 -8.76 -6.43 -21.76
CA LYS A 739 -9.15 -7.55 -22.63
C LYS A 739 -9.75 -8.73 -21.86
N LYS A 740 -9.23 -9.04 -20.67
CA LYS A 740 -9.74 -10.13 -19.81
C LYS A 740 -11.14 -9.79 -19.28
N VAL A 741 -11.30 -8.61 -18.68
CA VAL A 741 -12.60 -8.10 -18.19
C VAL A 741 -13.63 -8.04 -19.32
N ARG A 742 -13.26 -7.59 -20.52
CA ARG A 742 -14.18 -7.57 -21.66
C ARG A 742 -14.69 -8.97 -22.05
N LYS A 743 -13.79 -9.96 -22.13
CA LYS A 743 -14.17 -11.35 -22.45
C LYS A 743 -15.17 -11.93 -21.47
N ILE A 744 -15.05 -11.52 -20.21
CA ILE A 744 -15.94 -11.94 -19.15
C ILE A 744 -17.32 -11.37 -19.33
N LEU A 745 -17.38 -10.04 -19.48
CA LEU A 745 -18.64 -9.35 -19.61
C LEU A 745 -19.39 -9.86 -20.85
N GLN A 746 -18.66 -10.34 -21.86
CA GLN A 746 -19.19 -11.03 -23.04
C GLN A 746 -19.61 -12.50 -22.78
N ALA A 747 -18.98 -13.20 -21.84
CA ALA A 747 -19.29 -14.59 -21.50
C ALA A 747 -20.37 -14.76 -20.43
N THR A 748 -20.67 -13.73 -19.64
CA THR A 748 -21.74 -13.77 -18.63
C THR A 748 -23.11 -13.90 -19.31
N ASP A 749 -23.94 -14.83 -18.83
CA ASP A 749 -25.30 -15.06 -19.30
C ASP A 749 -26.32 -14.33 -18.41
N VAL A 750 -26.11 -14.37 -17.10
CA VAL A 750 -27.02 -13.84 -16.08
C VAL A 750 -26.27 -12.92 -15.12
N LEU A 751 -26.75 -11.70 -14.92
CA LEU A 751 -26.26 -10.77 -13.92
C LEU A 751 -27.30 -10.58 -12.82
N ILE A 752 -26.86 -10.86 -11.60
CA ILE A 752 -27.66 -10.69 -10.39
C ILE A 752 -27.18 -9.44 -9.66
N ILE A 753 -28.11 -8.54 -9.31
CA ILE A 753 -27.84 -7.32 -8.53
C ILE A 753 -28.68 -7.36 -7.25
N ASP A 754 -28.04 -7.63 -6.12
CA ASP A 754 -28.68 -7.56 -4.80
C ASP A 754 -28.52 -6.16 -4.17
N GLU A 755 -29.43 -5.83 -3.25
CA GLU A 755 -29.51 -4.53 -2.57
C GLU A 755 -29.53 -3.33 -3.53
N VAL A 756 -30.33 -3.43 -4.61
CA VAL A 756 -30.39 -2.40 -5.67
C VAL A 756 -30.83 -1.02 -5.18
N SER A 757 -31.41 -0.90 -3.98
CA SER A 757 -31.82 0.38 -3.41
C SER A 757 -30.66 1.36 -3.21
N MET A 758 -29.43 0.85 -3.07
CA MET A 758 -28.20 1.64 -2.93
C MET A 758 -27.50 1.93 -4.28
N VAL A 759 -28.05 1.46 -5.40
CA VAL A 759 -27.50 1.72 -6.74
C VAL A 759 -28.08 3.01 -7.29
N GLU A 760 -27.23 3.96 -7.66
CA GLU A 760 -27.69 5.21 -8.28
C GLU A 760 -28.04 5.05 -9.77
N ASN A 761 -28.90 5.94 -10.26
CA ASN A 761 -29.32 6.03 -11.66
C ASN A 761 -28.15 6.12 -12.66
N ASN A 762 -27.26 7.09 -12.47
CA ASN A 762 -26.17 7.37 -13.41
C ASN A 762 -25.17 6.21 -13.50
N PHE A 763 -24.96 5.50 -12.40
CA PHE A 763 -24.15 4.29 -12.37
C PHE A 763 -24.76 3.17 -13.24
N LEU A 764 -26.06 2.91 -13.08
CA LEU A 764 -26.75 1.88 -13.88
C LEU A 764 -26.74 2.23 -15.38
N THR A 765 -26.94 3.51 -15.71
CA THR A 765 -26.87 4.03 -17.08
C THR A 765 -25.50 3.79 -17.73
N ARG A 766 -24.40 4.03 -17.00
CA ARG A 766 -23.05 3.75 -17.49
C ARG A 766 -22.81 2.26 -17.73
N MET A 767 -23.32 1.40 -16.84
CA MET A 767 -23.15 -0.05 -16.97
C MET A 767 -23.81 -0.57 -18.24
N GLU A 768 -25.08 -0.21 -18.44
CA GLU A 768 -25.87 -0.61 -19.61
C GLU A 768 -25.18 -0.19 -20.91
N ALA A 769 -24.73 1.06 -20.98
CA ALA A 769 -24.06 1.60 -22.16
C ALA A 769 -22.76 0.87 -22.51
N VAL A 770 -21.98 0.46 -21.50
CA VAL A 770 -20.75 -0.32 -21.69
C VAL A 770 -21.06 -1.76 -22.10
N LEU A 771 -22.04 -2.40 -21.46
CA LEU A 771 -22.44 -3.78 -21.77
C LEU A 771 -23.02 -3.89 -23.18
N ASN A 772 -23.89 -2.96 -23.58
CA ASN A 772 -24.39 -2.87 -24.95
C ASN A 772 -23.24 -2.71 -25.96
N HIS A 773 -22.27 -1.84 -25.65
CA HIS A 773 -21.16 -1.55 -26.56
C HIS A 773 -20.31 -2.79 -26.89
N ILE A 774 -20.04 -3.64 -25.89
CA ILE A 774 -19.14 -4.80 -26.03
C ILE A 774 -19.87 -6.11 -26.35
N ARG A 775 -21.20 -6.15 -26.24
CA ARG A 775 -22.04 -7.32 -26.54
C ARG A 775 -22.93 -7.04 -27.75
N ASP A 776 -24.17 -7.50 -27.71
CA ASP A 776 -25.17 -7.34 -28.76
C ASP A 776 -25.90 -6.00 -28.64
N GLN A 777 -25.56 -5.05 -29.50
CA GLN A 777 -26.15 -3.71 -29.50
C GLN A 777 -27.64 -3.68 -29.90
N THR A 778 -28.20 -4.79 -30.40
CA THR A 778 -29.61 -4.88 -30.82
C THR A 778 -30.55 -5.26 -29.67
N ARG A 779 -30.00 -5.75 -28.55
CA ARG A 779 -30.78 -6.16 -27.38
C ARG A 779 -30.36 -5.34 -26.15
N PRO A 780 -31.31 -4.90 -25.30
CA PRO A 780 -30.98 -4.21 -24.05
C PRO A 780 -29.96 -5.00 -23.23
N TRP A 781 -29.07 -4.28 -22.54
CA TRP A 781 -28.01 -4.85 -21.72
C TRP A 781 -27.09 -5.86 -22.45
N GLY A 782 -27.02 -5.78 -23.78
CA GLY A 782 -26.24 -6.71 -24.57
C GLY A 782 -26.82 -8.12 -24.62
N GLY A 783 -28.13 -8.27 -24.37
CA GLY A 783 -28.82 -9.56 -24.31
C GLY A 783 -28.55 -10.36 -23.04
N LEU A 784 -28.09 -9.71 -21.97
CA LEU A 784 -27.88 -10.30 -20.65
C LEU A 784 -29.22 -10.50 -19.92
N GLN A 785 -29.38 -11.64 -19.22
CA GLN A 785 -30.51 -11.78 -18.30
C GLN A 785 -30.20 -11.04 -16.99
N LEU A 786 -31.13 -10.21 -16.53
CA LEU A 786 -30.99 -9.45 -15.30
C LEU A 786 -31.92 -10.00 -14.21
N ILE A 787 -31.35 -10.28 -13.04
CA ILE A 787 -32.10 -10.63 -11.83
C ILE A 787 -31.75 -9.58 -10.77
N VAL A 788 -32.68 -8.71 -10.46
CA VAL A 788 -32.45 -7.56 -9.58
C VAL A 788 -33.33 -7.70 -8.34
N THR A 789 -32.73 -7.55 -7.16
CA THR A 789 -33.43 -7.61 -5.87
C THR A 789 -33.01 -6.49 -4.95
N GLY A 790 -33.95 -6.06 -4.10
CA GLY A 790 -33.77 -5.03 -3.10
C GLY A 790 -35.13 -4.50 -2.63
N ASP A 791 -35.11 -3.64 -1.61
CA ASP A 791 -36.30 -2.97 -1.09
C ASP A 791 -36.01 -1.47 -1.04
N PHE A 792 -36.60 -0.70 -1.98
CA PHE A 792 -36.37 0.75 -2.09
C PHE A 792 -36.91 1.53 -0.87
N CYS A 793 -37.73 0.91 -0.02
CA CYS A 793 -38.13 1.45 1.28
C CYS A 793 -37.02 1.35 2.36
N GLN A 794 -35.90 0.69 2.07
CA GLN A 794 -34.72 0.66 2.94
C GLN A 794 -33.80 1.85 2.62
N LEU A 795 -32.48 1.67 2.66
CA LEU A 795 -31.53 2.76 2.51
C LEU A 795 -31.38 3.21 1.03
N PRO A 796 -31.33 4.53 0.76
CA PRO A 796 -31.09 5.09 -0.56
C PRO A 796 -29.62 5.01 -0.99
N PRO A 797 -29.29 5.40 -2.24
CA PRO A 797 -27.90 5.55 -2.69
C PRO A 797 -27.16 6.63 -1.89
N VAL A 798 -25.88 6.37 -1.56
CA VAL A 798 -25.04 7.29 -0.78
C VAL A 798 -24.32 8.27 -1.72
N LEU A 799 -24.55 9.58 -1.53
CA LEU A 799 -23.93 10.67 -2.31
C LEU A 799 -24.03 10.47 -3.83
N PRO A 800 -25.26 10.39 -4.40
CA PRO A 800 -25.44 10.24 -5.83
C PRO A 800 -24.97 11.47 -6.61
N PHE A 801 -24.74 11.31 -7.91
CA PHE A 801 -24.43 12.39 -8.85
C PHE A 801 -23.11 13.14 -8.62
N GLN A 802 -22.10 12.54 -7.97
CA GLN A 802 -20.79 13.19 -7.82
C GLN A 802 -20.10 13.54 -9.14
N HIS A 803 -20.39 12.78 -10.20
CA HIS A 803 -19.79 12.99 -11.52
C HIS A 803 -20.84 12.84 -12.62
N CYS A 804 -20.79 13.72 -13.61
CA CYS A 804 -21.67 13.70 -14.77
C CYS A 804 -21.53 12.39 -15.55
N CYS A 805 -22.64 11.67 -15.79
CA CYS A 805 -22.61 10.37 -16.49
C CYS A 805 -22.12 10.45 -17.93
N GLN A 806 -22.26 11.61 -18.58
CA GLN A 806 -21.89 11.80 -19.98
C GLN A 806 -20.42 12.21 -20.15
N CYS A 807 -19.97 13.27 -19.48
CA CYS A 807 -18.61 13.81 -19.67
C CYS A 807 -17.62 13.49 -18.54
N GLY A 808 -18.09 13.05 -17.37
CA GLY A 808 -17.23 12.73 -16.23
C GLY A 808 -16.81 13.92 -15.36
N THR A 809 -17.24 15.15 -15.71
CA THR A 809 -17.02 16.35 -14.90
C THR A 809 -17.64 16.18 -13.52
N GLU A 810 -16.89 16.58 -12.48
CA GLU A 810 -17.38 16.63 -11.10
C GLU A 810 -18.53 17.63 -11.01
N LEU A 811 -19.64 17.18 -10.42
CA LEU A 811 -20.84 18.00 -10.28
C LEU A 811 -20.81 18.67 -8.91
N ASP A 812 -21.17 19.95 -8.87
CA ASP A 812 -21.26 20.69 -7.62
C ASP A 812 -22.48 20.20 -6.84
N ILE A 813 -22.24 19.44 -5.77
CA ILE A 813 -23.29 18.95 -4.89
C ILE A 813 -23.36 19.91 -3.70
N PRO A 814 -24.43 20.72 -3.57
CA PRO A 814 -24.54 21.67 -2.48
C PRO A 814 -24.55 20.96 -1.12
N TYR A 815 -23.63 21.34 -0.24
CA TYR A 815 -23.50 20.84 1.12
C TYR A 815 -24.78 21.12 1.94
N GLN A 816 -25.14 20.21 2.85
CA GLN A 816 -26.32 20.34 3.71
C GLN A 816 -26.19 21.56 4.63
N GLU A 817 -26.95 22.61 4.36
CA GLU A 817 -27.49 23.48 5.41
C GLU A 817 -28.90 22.96 5.75
N ALA A 818 -29.17 22.79 7.04
CA ALA A 818 -30.20 21.90 7.58
C ALA A 818 -31.65 22.34 7.40
N ASP A 819 -31.96 23.46 6.74
CA ASP A 819 -33.26 24.11 6.92
C ASP A 819 -34.18 24.28 5.70
N HIS A 820 -33.83 23.88 4.46
CA HIS A 820 -34.80 23.96 3.34
C HIS A 820 -34.66 22.86 2.26
N PRO A 821 -35.74 22.09 1.95
CA PRO A 821 -35.82 21.22 0.79
C PRO A 821 -36.26 22.05 -0.43
N VAL A 822 -35.29 22.46 -1.25
CA VAL A 822 -35.57 23.03 -2.57
C VAL A 822 -35.29 21.95 -3.60
N ASP A 823 -36.13 21.78 -4.62
CA ASP A 823 -35.90 20.89 -5.77
C ASP A 823 -34.50 21.12 -6.34
N ARG A 824 -33.55 20.27 -5.93
CA ARG A 824 -32.13 20.47 -6.24
C ARG A 824 -31.87 19.92 -7.63
N ILE A 825 -31.98 20.80 -8.62
CA ILE A 825 -31.59 20.50 -9.98
C ILE A 825 -30.06 20.56 -10.09
N ILE A 826 -29.45 19.43 -10.44
CA ILE A 826 -28.03 19.30 -10.72
C ILE A 826 -27.84 19.35 -12.24
N GLU A 827 -27.03 20.30 -12.68
CA GLU A 827 -26.65 20.45 -14.07
C GLU A 827 -25.14 20.39 -14.22
N CYS A 828 -24.70 19.73 -15.27
CA CYS A 828 -23.30 19.74 -15.65
C CYS A 828 -22.95 21.06 -16.34
N SER A 829 -21.76 21.60 -16.09
CA SER A 829 -21.21 22.77 -16.79
C SER A 829 -21.13 22.61 -18.32
N CYS A 830 -21.23 21.38 -18.82
CA CYS A 830 -21.31 21.07 -20.25
C CYS A 830 -22.75 21.05 -20.80
N GLY A 831 -23.78 21.37 -20.00
CA GLY A 831 -25.20 21.34 -20.38
C GLY A 831 -25.85 19.95 -20.32
N HIS A 832 -25.23 18.97 -19.64
CA HIS A 832 -25.85 17.66 -19.40
C HIS A 832 -26.71 17.67 -18.12
N GLY A 833 -27.79 16.91 -18.12
CA GLY A 833 -28.87 17.00 -17.12
C GLY A 833 -30.09 17.67 -17.77
N PRO A 834 -30.93 18.39 -17.01
CA PRO A 834 -30.94 18.48 -15.54
C PRO A 834 -31.27 17.14 -14.86
N TRP A 835 -30.73 16.90 -13.67
CA TRP A 835 -31.15 15.81 -12.78
C TRP A 835 -31.68 16.38 -11.48
N ASN A 836 -32.87 15.96 -11.05
CA ASN A 836 -33.34 16.27 -9.70
C ASN A 836 -32.66 15.32 -8.70
N TYR A 837 -31.89 15.87 -7.76
CA TYR A 837 -31.11 15.08 -6.80
C TYR A 837 -31.97 14.11 -5.96
N GLU A 838 -33.16 14.53 -5.54
CA GLU A 838 -34.04 13.70 -4.72
C GLU A 838 -34.85 12.71 -5.56
N GLU A 839 -35.32 13.15 -6.73
CA GLU A 839 -36.17 12.31 -7.56
C GLU A 839 -35.37 11.29 -8.38
N ASP A 840 -34.30 11.73 -9.05
CA ASP A 840 -33.63 10.92 -10.07
C ASP A 840 -32.54 10.01 -9.52
N ARG A 841 -32.25 10.07 -8.21
CA ARG A 841 -31.15 9.28 -7.60
C ARG A 841 -31.34 7.77 -7.72
N TRP A 842 -32.58 7.30 -7.83
CA TRP A 842 -32.93 5.89 -7.75
C TRP A 842 -32.63 5.10 -9.02
N ALA A 843 -32.16 3.86 -8.88
CA ALA A 843 -31.93 2.95 -10.01
C ALA A 843 -33.16 2.83 -10.95
N PHE A 844 -34.38 2.81 -10.41
CA PHE A 844 -35.62 2.67 -11.19
C PHE A 844 -35.97 3.89 -12.04
N ARG A 845 -35.31 5.03 -11.82
CA ARG A 845 -35.43 6.25 -12.63
C ARG A 845 -34.47 6.26 -13.82
N SER A 846 -33.60 5.26 -13.93
CA SER A 846 -32.62 5.21 -15.02
C SER A 846 -33.24 4.72 -16.33
N PRO A 847 -32.80 5.27 -17.48
CA PRO A 847 -33.14 4.70 -18.80
C PRO A 847 -32.73 3.22 -18.92
N ALA A 848 -31.65 2.82 -18.24
CA ALA A 848 -31.18 1.44 -18.21
C ALA A 848 -32.18 0.48 -17.54
N TRP A 849 -32.90 0.95 -16.51
CA TRP A 849 -33.96 0.18 -15.85
C TRP A 849 -35.17 -0.02 -16.75
N GLU A 850 -35.58 1.02 -17.48
CA GLU A 850 -36.65 0.92 -18.46
C GLU A 850 -36.28 -0.05 -19.60
N ALA A 851 -35.05 0.05 -20.12
CA ALA A 851 -34.54 -0.83 -21.15
C ALA A 851 -34.52 -2.31 -20.72
N ALA A 852 -34.34 -2.60 -19.42
CA ALA A 852 -34.32 -3.96 -18.89
C ALA A 852 -35.67 -4.69 -18.99
N LYS A 853 -36.81 -3.99 -19.09
CA LYS A 853 -38.15 -4.59 -19.22
C LYS A 853 -38.42 -5.71 -18.21
N PHE A 854 -38.23 -5.41 -16.92
CA PHE A 854 -38.41 -6.37 -15.85
C PHE A 854 -39.83 -6.94 -15.77
N ALA A 855 -39.94 -8.24 -15.48
CA ALA A 855 -41.08 -8.79 -14.75
C ALA A 855 -40.96 -8.36 -13.29
N TYR A 856 -42.03 -7.82 -12.73
CA TYR A 856 -42.07 -7.29 -11.37
C TYR A 856 -42.73 -8.31 -10.45
N VAL A 857 -42.04 -8.74 -9.38
CA VAL A 857 -42.57 -9.67 -8.37
C VAL A 857 -42.42 -9.05 -6.98
N ASN A 858 -43.48 -9.10 -6.17
CA ASN A 858 -43.44 -8.65 -4.78
C ASN A 858 -43.79 -9.83 -3.86
N LEU A 859 -42.81 -10.29 -3.09
CA LEU A 859 -42.98 -11.34 -2.09
C LEU A 859 -43.74 -10.78 -0.88
N LYS A 860 -44.84 -11.43 -0.50
CA LYS A 860 -45.77 -10.95 0.53
C LYS A 860 -45.60 -11.69 1.84
N GLU A 861 -45.18 -12.95 1.81
CA GLU A 861 -45.07 -13.77 3.02
C GLU A 861 -43.84 -13.35 3.84
N ILE A 862 -44.02 -13.12 5.14
CA ILE A 862 -42.93 -12.75 6.05
C ILE A 862 -42.57 -13.95 6.92
N HIS A 863 -41.33 -14.42 6.79
CA HIS A 863 -40.84 -15.59 7.53
C HIS A 863 -39.97 -15.22 8.73
N ARG A 864 -39.50 -13.97 8.85
CA ARG A 864 -38.60 -13.54 9.94
C ARG A 864 -39.37 -13.25 11.24
N GLN A 865 -40.47 -12.52 11.14
CA GLN A 865 -41.29 -12.15 12.29
C GLN A 865 -42.43 -13.12 12.48
N SER A 866 -42.73 -13.47 13.74
CA SER A 866 -43.85 -14.36 14.08
C SER A 866 -45.10 -13.59 14.55
N ASP A 867 -44.93 -12.40 15.10
CA ASP A 867 -46.03 -11.59 15.66
C ASP A 867 -46.80 -10.82 14.57
N ARG A 868 -48.05 -11.19 14.33
CA ARG A 868 -48.90 -10.53 13.32
C ARG A 868 -49.09 -9.01 13.56
N PRO A 869 -49.37 -8.52 14.80
CA PRO A 869 -49.45 -7.08 15.04
C PRO A 869 -48.14 -6.34 14.78
N PHE A 870 -47.00 -6.99 15.05
CA PHE A 870 -45.69 -6.42 14.78
C PHE A 870 -45.42 -6.31 13.29
N ILE A 871 -45.77 -7.36 12.53
CA ILE A 871 -45.68 -7.37 11.07
C ILE A 871 -46.47 -6.20 10.48
N GLU A 872 -47.72 -6.01 10.92
CA GLU A 872 -48.58 -4.92 10.46
C GLU A 872 -47.97 -3.54 10.75
N ALA A 873 -47.44 -3.32 11.96
CA ALA A 873 -46.74 -2.09 12.31
C ALA A 873 -45.47 -1.87 11.47
N LEU A 874 -44.68 -2.93 11.23
CA LEU A 874 -43.49 -2.85 10.36
C LEU A 874 -43.85 -2.55 8.91
N GLN A 875 -44.96 -3.07 8.39
CA GLN A 875 -45.44 -2.74 7.04
C GLN A 875 -45.83 -1.27 6.94
N LYS A 876 -46.52 -0.74 7.96
CA LYS A 876 -46.83 0.69 8.02
C LYS A 876 -45.57 1.56 8.05
N CYS A 877 -44.58 1.20 8.88
CA CYS A 877 -43.27 1.86 8.91
C CYS A 877 -42.57 1.80 7.54
N ARG A 878 -42.60 0.65 6.86
CA ARG A 878 -42.00 0.46 5.53
C ARG A 878 -42.63 1.37 4.48
N LEU A 879 -43.95 1.48 4.50
CA LEU A 879 -44.73 2.21 3.49
C LEU A 879 -44.90 3.69 3.82
N GLY A 880 -44.42 4.15 4.98
CA GLY A 880 -44.61 5.52 5.47
C GLY A 880 -46.07 5.80 5.85
N ILE A 881 -46.85 4.77 6.18
CA ILE A 881 -48.24 4.91 6.67
C ILE A 881 -48.18 5.26 8.17
N PRO A 882 -48.92 6.29 8.63
CA PRO A 882 -48.96 6.65 10.05
C PRO A 882 -49.39 5.47 10.93
N LEU A 883 -48.64 5.23 12.00
CA LEU A 883 -49.01 4.28 13.05
C LEU A 883 -50.13 4.88 13.91
N SER A 884 -51.12 4.06 14.27
CA SER A 884 -52.13 4.44 15.27
C SER A 884 -51.49 4.59 16.66
N SER A 885 -52.15 5.33 17.56
CA SER A 885 -51.66 5.48 18.94
C SER A 885 -51.48 4.13 19.65
N ARG A 886 -52.32 3.14 19.33
CA ARG A 886 -52.22 1.77 19.86
C ARG A 886 -50.98 1.03 19.34
N GLU A 887 -50.66 1.18 18.06
CA GLU A 887 -49.47 0.56 17.47
C GLU A 887 -48.18 1.23 17.96
N LEU A 888 -48.21 2.55 18.15
CA LEU A 888 -47.09 3.28 18.72
C LEU A 888 -46.85 2.88 20.19
N ASP A 889 -47.91 2.79 20.98
CA ASP A 889 -47.85 2.30 22.36
C ASP A 889 -47.35 0.85 22.42
N MET A 890 -47.83 -0.02 21.54
CA MET A 890 -47.32 -1.39 21.39
C MET A 890 -45.83 -1.41 21.06
N LEU A 891 -45.32 -0.55 20.18
CA LEU A 891 -43.89 -0.53 19.84
C LEU A 891 -43.00 0.07 20.94
N LEU A 892 -43.50 1.05 21.69
CA LEU A 892 -42.70 1.79 22.68
C LEU A 892 -42.78 1.21 24.10
N ASN A 893 -43.93 0.64 24.49
CA ASN A 893 -44.24 0.29 25.88
C ASN A 893 -44.56 -1.20 26.10
N HIS A 894 -44.25 -2.08 25.16
CA HIS A 894 -44.40 -3.53 25.35
C HIS A 894 -43.37 -4.08 26.34
N GLU A 895 -43.71 -5.21 26.97
CA GLU A 895 -42.75 -5.98 27.76
C GLU A 895 -41.68 -6.58 26.85
N SER A 896 -40.41 -6.25 27.13
CA SER A 896 -39.25 -6.65 26.33
C SER A 896 -38.26 -7.47 27.16
N GLU A 897 -37.73 -8.55 26.61
CA GLU A 897 -36.67 -9.37 27.19
C GLU A 897 -35.33 -9.13 26.48
N VAL A 898 -34.67 -8.04 26.89
CA VAL A 898 -33.48 -7.51 26.19
C VAL A 898 -32.28 -7.28 27.11
N GLU A 899 -32.17 -8.01 28.23
CA GLU A 899 -31.11 -7.82 29.23
C GLU A 899 -29.69 -7.85 28.62
N ASN A 900 -29.44 -8.75 27.67
CA ASN A 900 -28.16 -8.91 26.96
C ASN A 900 -28.28 -8.70 25.44
N ALA A 901 -29.16 -7.79 25.02
CA ALA A 901 -29.42 -7.51 23.61
C ALA A 901 -28.34 -6.62 22.97
N THR A 902 -28.10 -6.83 21.67
CA THR A 902 -27.28 -5.90 20.87
C THR A 902 -28.03 -4.59 20.64
N ARG A 903 -27.36 -3.46 20.85
CA ARG A 903 -27.85 -2.13 20.50
C ARG A 903 -27.58 -1.77 19.05
N LEU A 904 -28.60 -1.35 18.31
CA LEU A 904 -28.49 -0.74 17.00
C LEU A 904 -28.43 0.78 17.16
N VAL A 905 -27.31 1.37 16.73
CA VAL A 905 -27.10 2.82 16.82
C VAL A 905 -26.90 3.46 15.43
N PRO A 906 -27.21 4.76 15.25
CA PRO A 906 -27.09 5.39 13.93
C PRO A 906 -25.64 5.54 13.44
N THR A 907 -24.67 5.76 14.33
CA THR A 907 -23.30 6.16 13.95
C THR A 907 -22.20 5.17 14.36
N ARG A 908 -21.12 5.08 13.56
CA ARG A 908 -19.95 4.22 13.86
C ARG A 908 -19.20 4.65 15.12
N VAL A 909 -19.18 5.94 15.41
CA VAL A 909 -18.48 6.52 16.59
C VAL A 909 -19.16 6.06 17.87
N GLU A 910 -20.49 6.11 17.91
CA GLU A 910 -21.27 5.66 19.06
C GLU A 910 -21.12 4.16 19.31
N ALA A 911 -21.23 3.34 18.26
CA ALA A 911 -21.03 1.90 18.37
C ALA A 911 -19.64 1.54 18.95
N LYS A 912 -18.58 2.19 18.46
CA LYS A 912 -17.21 2.00 18.98
C LYS A 912 -17.09 2.40 20.45
N LYS A 913 -17.66 3.56 20.82
CA LYS A 913 -17.62 4.08 22.20
C LYS A 913 -18.32 3.12 23.18
N ILE A 914 -19.51 2.62 22.82
CA ILE A 914 -20.26 1.68 23.67
C ILE A 914 -19.48 0.38 23.85
N ASN A 915 -18.99 -0.21 22.76
CA ASN A 915 -18.24 -1.47 22.81
C ASN A 915 -16.94 -1.33 23.61
N ALA A 916 -16.18 -0.26 23.41
CA ALA A 916 -14.93 -0.02 24.15
C ALA A 916 -15.19 0.12 25.66
N LYS A 917 -16.17 0.96 26.04
CA LYS A 917 -16.56 1.13 27.44
C LYS A 917 -17.00 -0.19 28.08
N LYS A 918 -17.84 -0.96 27.40
CA LYS A 918 -18.31 -2.26 27.90
C LYS A 918 -17.20 -3.29 28.05
N LEU A 919 -16.20 -3.25 27.17
CA LEU A 919 -15.02 -4.12 27.28
C LEU A 919 -14.10 -3.70 28.43
N GLU A 920 -13.96 -2.39 28.70
CA GLU A 920 -13.23 -1.84 29.84
C GLU A 920 -13.88 -2.18 31.19
N GLU A 921 -15.23 -2.21 31.24
CA GLU A 921 -16.00 -2.60 32.43
C GLU A 921 -15.73 -4.06 32.87
N ILE A 922 -15.22 -4.92 31.99
CA ILE A 922 -14.81 -6.30 32.33
C ILE A 922 -13.39 -6.27 32.90
N THR A 923 -13.27 -6.17 34.23
CA THR A 923 -11.98 -6.12 34.96
C THR A 923 -11.50 -7.48 35.44
N ASP A 924 -12.42 -8.42 35.67
CA ASP A 924 -12.11 -9.70 36.32
C ASP A 924 -11.38 -10.69 35.41
N TYR A 925 -11.31 -10.38 34.10
CA TYR A 925 -10.74 -11.26 33.09
C TYR A 925 -9.77 -10.52 32.16
N THR A 926 -8.64 -11.18 31.88
CA THR A 926 -7.65 -10.68 30.91
C THR A 926 -8.17 -10.82 29.48
N SER A 927 -7.79 -9.88 28.62
CA SER A 927 -8.15 -9.97 27.21
C SER A 927 -7.24 -10.93 26.44
N LYS A 928 -7.84 -11.66 25.51
CA LYS A 928 -7.16 -12.49 24.51
C LYS A 928 -7.32 -11.83 23.14
N ASP A 929 -6.19 -11.64 22.47
CA ASP A 929 -6.10 -10.90 21.22
C ASP A 929 -5.85 -11.83 20.03
N TYR A 930 -6.67 -11.73 18.98
CA TYR A 930 -6.50 -12.46 17.73
C TYR A 930 -6.26 -11.47 16.59
N THR A 931 -5.06 -11.47 16.01
CA THR A 931 -4.72 -10.64 14.84
C THR A 931 -5.00 -11.45 13.58
N CYS A 932 -5.66 -10.86 12.57
CA CYS A 932 -5.99 -11.56 11.35
C CYS A 932 -4.72 -11.94 10.58
N GLU A 933 -4.79 -13.04 9.84
CA GLU A 933 -3.90 -13.28 8.72
C GLU A 933 -4.62 -12.73 7.47
N ASP A 934 -3.89 -12.00 6.61
CA ASP A 934 -4.38 -11.68 5.28
C ASP A 934 -3.30 -11.68 4.18
N GLY A 935 -3.73 -11.99 2.96
CA GLY A 935 -2.83 -12.07 1.83
C GLY A 935 -3.52 -12.03 0.48
N ILE A 936 -2.68 -12.02 -0.56
CA ILE A 936 -3.09 -12.10 -1.96
C ILE A 936 -2.31 -13.22 -2.61
N TRP A 937 -3.03 -14.23 -3.08
CA TRP A 937 -2.51 -15.25 -3.96
C TRP A 937 -2.64 -14.78 -5.40
N PHE A 938 -1.53 -14.82 -6.14
CA PHE A 938 -1.50 -14.52 -7.56
C PHE A 938 -1.28 -15.82 -8.33
N PRO A 939 -2.09 -16.12 -9.37
CA PRO A 939 -1.85 -17.30 -10.18
C PRO A 939 -0.53 -17.13 -10.95
N PRO A 940 0.17 -18.22 -11.32
CA PRO A 940 1.42 -18.16 -12.08
C PRO A 940 1.31 -17.39 -13.41
N SER A 941 0.09 -17.32 -13.97
CA SER A 941 -0.23 -16.61 -15.20
C SER A 941 -0.55 -15.11 -15.02
N TYR A 942 -0.48 -14.57 -13.80
CA TYR A 942 -0.76 -13.17 -13.51
C TYR A 942 0.48 -12.29 -13.71
N ASP A 943 0.41 -11.47 -14.75
CA ASP A 943 1.46 -10.53 -15.21
C ASP A 943 1.06 -9.06 -14.94
N GLY A 944 0.17 -8.83 -13.98
CA GLY A 944 -0.31 -7.50 -13.60
C GLY A 944 0.51 -6.87 -12.47
N PRO A 945 0.30 -5.57 -12.17
CA PRO A 945 1.01 -4.89 -11.09
C PRO A 945 0.65 -5.52 -9.73
N LYS A 946 1.66 -6.07 -9.04
CA LYS A 946 1.50 -6.72 -7.73
C LYS A 946 1.63 -5.72 -6.58
N ASP A 947 2.46 -4.68 -6.73
CA ASP A 947 2.77 -3.72 -5.67
C ASP A 947 1.56 -2.90 -5.21
N TYR A 948 0.72 -2.45 -6.14
CA TYR A 948 -0.54 -1.74 -5.82
C TYR A 948 -1.55 -2.65 -5.12
N LEU A 949 -1.54 -3.95 -5.43
CA LEU A 949 -2.47 -4.91 -4.84
C LEU A 949 -2.04 -5.29 -3.43
N GLY A 950 -0.74 -5.42 -3.19
CA GLY A 950 -0.15 -5.78 -1.90
C GLY A 950 0.07 -4.61 -0.93
N GLU A 951 -0.49 -3.41 -1.16
CA GLU A 951 -0.31 -2.28 -0.25
C GLU A 951 -0.82 -2.63 1.16
N ARG A 952 0.10 -2.66 2.14
CA ARG A 952 -0.21 -2.96 3.54
C ARG A 952 -0.32 -1.69 4.39
N THR A 953 -1.14 -1.73 5.43
CA THR A 953 -1.25 -0.69 6.44
C THR A 953 -0.08 -0.75 7.42
N LYS A 954 0.02 0.23 8.33
CA LYS A 954 1.07 0.25 9.37
C LYS A 954 1.02 -0.98 10.29
N GLU A 955 -0.17 -1.55 10.46
CA GLU A 955 -0.43 -2.77 11.24
C GLU A 955 -0.18 -4.05 10.41
N ASN A 956 0.48 -3.92 9.25
CA ASN A 956 0.83 -5.01 8.34
C ASN A 956 -0.37 -5.80 7.80
N THR A 957 -1.54 -5.15 7.64
CA THR A 957 -2.74 -5.76 7.02
C THR A 957 -3.00 -5.17 5.64
N LEU A 958 -3.68 -5.88 4.74
CA LEU A 958 -3.99 -5.35 3.41
C LEU A 958 -4.95 -4.15 3.49
N LYS A 959 -4.54 -3.01 2.91
CA LYS A 959 -5.33 -1.77 2.90
C LYS A 959 -6.68 -1.93 2.20
N LYS A 960 -6.74 -2.80 1.19
CA LYS A 960 -7.99 -3.18 0.49
C LYS A 960 -9.01 -3.89 1.38
N PHE A 961 -8.60 -4.40 2.53
CA PHE A 961 -9.46 -5.03 3.51
C PHE A 961 -9.82 -4.13 4.69
N ASP A 962 -9.67 -2.80 4.57
CA ASP A 962 -10.14 -1.85 5.57
C ASP A 962 -11.66 -1.94 5.80
N ASP A 963 -12.43 -2.29 4.77
CA ASP A 963 -13.89 -2.52 4.84
C ASP A 963 -14.30 -4.01 4.88
N HIS A 964 -13.34 -4.93 5.11
CA HIS A 964 -13.64 -6.36 5.19
C HIS A 964 -14.54 -6.71 6.39
N ARG A 965 -15.34 -7.78 6.28
CA ARG A 965 -16.28 -8.20 7.34
C ARG A 965 -15.56 -8.56 8.65
N PHE A 966 -14.43 -9.25 8.54
CA PHE A 966 -13.53 -9.60 9.64
C PHE A 966 -12.60 -8.45 9.99
N ASN A 967 -12.61 -8.09 11.27
CA ASN A 967 -11.73 -7.07 11.83
C ASN A 967 -10.26 -7.52 11.78
N LYS A 968 -9.36 -6.53 11.64
CA LYS A 968 -7.90 -6.74 11.67
C LYS A 968 -7.41 -7.37 12.98
N LYS A 969 -8.06 -6.99 14.08
CA LYS A 969 -7.80 -7.49 15.42
C LYS A 969 -9.14 -7.70 16.12
N VAL A 970 -9.28 -8.83 16.83
CA VAL A 970 -10.41 -9.12 17.69
C VAL A 970 -9.87 -9.29 19.11
N GLU A 971 -10.38 -8.46 20.02
CA GLU A 971 -10.08 -8.52 21.45
C GLU A 971 -11.28 -9.16 22.16
N LEU A 972 -11.04 -10.24 22.90
CA LEU A 972 -12.06 -11.02 23.58
C LEU A 972 -11.76 -11.18 25.08
N LYS A 973 -12.77 -10.95 25.92
CA LYS A 973 -12.76 -11.26 27.36
C LYS A 973 -13.87 -12.26 27.71
N GLN A 974 -13.72 -13.00 28.81
CA GLN A 974 -14.82 -13.79 29.34
C GLN A 974 -15.95 -12.84 29.74
N THR A 975 -17.20 -13.31 29.62
CA THR A 975 -18.46 -12.56 29.78
C THR A 975 -18.73 -11.47 28.75
N GLN A 976 -17.86 -11.32 27.75
CA GLN A 976 -18.10 -10.41 26.63
C GLN A 976 -19.25 -10.90 25.76
N LEU A 977 -20.20 -10.00 25.48
CA LEU A 977 -21.19 -10.24 24.44
C LEU A 977 -20.53 -10.16 23.06
N VAL A 978 -20.80 -11.14 22.22
CA VAL A 978 -20.29 -11.27 20.87
C VAL A 978 -21.41 -11.57 19.90
N MET A 979 -21.15 -11.25 18.63
CA MET A 979 -22.01 -11.60 17.51
C MET A 979 -21.21 -12.36 16.47
N LEU A 980 -21.78 -13.49 16.02
CA LEU A 980 -21.21 -14.34 15.00
C LEU A 980 -21.32 -13.68 13.62
N GLN A 981 -20.22 -13.67 12.89
CA GLN A 981 -20.13 -13.04 11.56
C GLN A 981 -20.28 -14.03 10.41
N VAL A 982 -20.52 -15.32 10.65
CA VAL A 982 -20.62 -16.35 9.61
C VAL A 982 -21.76 -17.31 9.91
N ASN A 983 -22.22 -18.07 8.91
CA ASN A 983 -23.16 -19.16 9.14
C ASN A 983 -22.35 -20.41 9.51
N LEU A 984 -22.51 -20.93 10.72
CA LEU A 984 -21.83 -22.15 11.17
C LEU A 984 -22.72 -23.38 11.07
N ASN A 985 -23.98 -23.25 11.49
CA ASN A 985 -24.95 -24.35 11.45
C ASN A 985 -26.37 -23.78 11.51
N LEU A 986 -27.03 -23.69 10.35
CA LEU A 986 -28.38 -23.13 10.25
C LEU A 986 -29.43 -23.97 11.00
N LYS A 987 -29.30 -25.31 11.01
CA LYS A 987 -30.23 -26.21 11.74
C LYS A 987 -30.19 -25.96 13.25
N LYS A 988 -28.99 -25.70 13.78
CA LYS A 988 -28.76 -25.36 15.19
C LYS A 988 -28.91 -23.86 15.47
N GLY A 989 -29.43 -23.07 14.52
CA GLY A 989 -29.65 -21.62 14.67
C GLY A 989 -28.38 -20.77 14.77
N LEU A 990 -27.23 -21.28 14.34
CA LEU A 990 -25.95 -20.57 14.34
C LEU A 990 -25.70 -19.94 12.96
N ALA A 991 -26.17 -18.71 12.82
CA ALA A 991 -26.11 -17.92 11.60
C ALA A 991 -25.35 -16.59 11.82
N ASN A 992 -25.07 -15.90 10.72
CA ASN A 992 -24.57 -14.53 10.77
C ASN A 992 -25.58 -13.63 11.50
N GLY A 993 -25.15 -13.00 12.59
CA GLY A 993 -26.01 -12.24 13.50
C GLY A 993 -26.35 -12.97 14.80
N SER A 994 -26.09 -14.27 14.92
CA SER A 994 -26.32 -15.01 16.17
C SER A 994 -25.52 -14.40 17.32
N GLN A 995 -26.22 -14.09 18.40
CA GLN A 995 -25.69 -13.45 19.60
C GLN A 995 -25.30 -14.50 20.64
N GLY A 996 -24.22 -14.22 21.38
CA GLY A 996 -23.80 -15.06 22.48
C GLY A 996 -22.81 -14.37 23.39
N GLU A 997 -22.39 -15.10 24.43
CA GLU A 997 -21.45 -14.66 25.44
C GLU A 997 -20.21 -15.55 25.44
N ILE A 998 -19.02 -14.96 25.60
CA ILE A 998 -17.80 -15.73 25.82
C ILE A 998 -17.86 -16.37 27.22
N VAL A 999 -17.97 -17.69 27.29
CA VAL A 999 -18.04 -18.43 28.56
C VAL A 999 -16.71 -19.04 28.99
N GLY A 1000 -15.67 -18.88 28.17
CA GLY A 1000 -14.32 -19.35 28.47
C GLY A 1000 -13.56 -19.65 27.19
N TRP A 1001 -12.51 -20.46 27.31
CA TRP A 1001 -11.68 -20.87 26.18
C TRP A 1001 -11.33 -22.35 26.23
N GLU A 1002 -11.08 -22.93 25.07
CA GLU A 1002 -10.65 -24.30 24.88
C GLU A 1002 -9.23 -24.31 24.32
N LYS A 1003 -8.40 -25.28 24.73
CA LYS A 1003 -7.03 -25.39 24.21
C LYS A 1003 -7.05 -25.64 22.70
N ILE A 1004 -6.08 -25.05 22.01
CA ILE A 1004 -5.93 -25.25 20.56
C ILE A 1004 -5.57 -26.71 20.29
N ASP A 1005 -6.43 -27.37 19.53
CA ASP A 1005 -6.23 -28.71 19.00
C ASP A 1005 -6.28 -28.61 17.47
N LYS A 1006 -5.16 -28.95 16.82
CA LYS A 1006 -5.02 -28.86 15.36
C LYS A 1006 -5.91 -29.90 14.65
N ASP A 1007 -6.18 -31.02 15.31
CA ASP A 1007 -6.98 -32.11 14.72
C ASP A 1007 -8.48 -31.77 14.71
N ARG A 1008 -8.89 -30.74 15.46
CA ARG A 1008 -10.27 -30.25 15.54
C ARG A 1008 -10.51 -28.97 14.74
N LEU A 1009 -9.56 -28.58 13.89
CA LEU A 1009 -9.73 -27.44 13.00
C LEU A 1009 -10.85 -27.71 11.97
N PRO A 1010 -11.57 -26.65 11.55
CA PRO A 1010 -12.70 -26.79 10.63
C PRO A 1010 -12.23 -27.26 9.25
N SER A 1011 -12.89 -28.28 8.70
CA SER A 1011 -12.77 -28.65 7.29
C SER A 1011 -13.72 -27.81 6.41
N TYR A 1012 -13.38 -27.69 5.14
CA TYR A 1012 -14.14 -26.89 4.17
C TYR A 1012 -14.37 -27.66 2.88
N GLU A 1013 -15.64 -27.73 2.47
CA GLU A 1013 -16.03 -28.30 1.18
C GLU A 1013 -15.97 -27.26 0.04
N GLY A 1014 -15.86 -27.76 -1.19
CA GLY A 1014 -15.95 -26.95 -2.42
C GLY A 1014 -14.61 -26.52 -3.04
N LYS A 1015 -14.70 -25.73 -4.11
CA LYS A 1015 -13.58 -25.38 -5.01
C LYS A 1015 -12.38 -24.73 -4.31
N ASP A 1016 -12.64 -23.97 -3.25
CA ASP A 1016 -11.64 -23.24 -2.47
C ASP A 1016 -11.41 -23.87 -1.07
N GLY A 1017 -11.98 -25.06 -0.80
CA GLY A 1017 -11.99 -25.68 0.53
C GLY A 1017 -10.60 -25.94 1.10
N CYS A 1018 -9.76 -26.65 0.34
CA CYS A 1018 -8.36 -26.92 0.71
C CYS A 1018 -7.58 -25.62 1.02
N LEU A 1019 -7.75 -24.58 0.21
CA LEU A 1019 -7.06 -23.29 0.43
C LEU A 1019 -7.52 -22.60 1.73
N LYS A 1020 -8.82 -22.72 2.09
CA LYS A 1020 -9.32 -22.22 3.38
C LYS A 1020 -8.73 -22.98 4.56
N GLU A 1021 -8.63 -24.30 4.46
CA GLU A 1021 -8.00 -25.16 5.48
C GLU A 1021 -6.52 -24.78 5.69
N GLU A 1022 -5.77 -24.63 4.61
CA GLU A 1022 -4.36 -24.20 4.65
C GLU A 1022 -4.19 -22.85 5.37
N HIS A 1023 -5.03 -21.86 5.06
CA HIS A 1023 -4.93 -20.54 5.69
C HIS A 1023 -5.46 -20.52 7.13
N VAL A 1024 -6.39 -21.40 7.48
CA VAL A 1024 -6.81 -21.63 8.87
C VAL A 1024 -5.68 -22.25 9.69
N LEU A 1025 -4.97 -23.22 9.11
CA LEU A 1025 -3.81 -23.82 9.73
C LEU A 1025 -2.67 -22.80 9.88
N LEU A 1026 -2.37 -22.03 8.83
CA LEU A 1026 -1.36 -20.95 8.85
C LEU A 1026 -1.65 -19.95 9.98
N PHE A 1027 -2.89 -19.45 10.06
CA PHE A 1027 -3.31 -18.56 11.14
C PHE A 1027 -3.08 -19.18 12.52
N THR A 1028 -3.43 -20.46 12.66
CA THR A 1028 -3.26 -21.21 13.91
C THR A 1028 -1.80 -21.34 14.30
N GLU A 1029 -0.93 -21.68 13.34
CA GLU A 1029 0.51 -21.84 13.58
C GLU A 1029 1.20 -20.51 13.91
N GLU A 1030 0.84 -19.44 13.22
CA GLU A 1030 1.33 -18.10 13.56
C GLU A 1030 0.89 -17.66 14.95
N TYR A 1031 -0.36 -17.96 15.33
CA TYR A 1031 -0.87 -17.68 16.67
C TYR A 1031 -0.08 -18.43 17.75
N LEU A 1032 0.13 -19.73 17.57
CA LEU A 1032 0.93 -20.55 18.48
C LEU A 1032 2.38 -20.05 18.60
N ARG A 1033 2.99 -19.59 17.49
CA ARG A 1033 4.34 -19.02 17.49
C ARG A 1033 4.41 -17.69 18.24
N LYS A 1034 3.39 -16.83 18.10
CA LYS A 1034 3.34 -15.51 18.75
C LYS A 1034 3.06 -15.60 20.25
N PHE A 1035 2.33 -16.63 20.67
CA PHE A 1035 1.96 -16.87 22.07
C PHE A 1035 2.52 -18.23 22.55
N PRO A 1036 3.81 -18.29 22.93
CA PRO A 1036 4.47 -19.54 23.31
C PRO A 1036 4.00 -20.10 24.67
N ASN A 1037 3.31 -19.29 25.48
CA ASN A 1037 2.73 -19.72 26.75
C ASN A 1037 1.49 -20.59 26.50
N PRO A 1038 1.44 -21.85 26.99
CA PRO A 1038 0.29 -22.74 26.78
C PRO A 1038 -1.05 -22.18 27.27
N ASP A 1039 -1.06 -21.31 28.28
CA ASP A 1039 -2.29 -20.69 28.81
C ASP A 1039 -2.87 -19.60 27.89
N ASP A 1040 -2.11 -19.18 26.88
CA ASP A 1040 -2.53 -18.24 25.84
C ASP A 1040 -2.95 -18.95 24.55
N GLN A 1041 -2.66 -20.24 24.39
CA GLN A 1041 -2.95 -21.04 23.20
C GLN A 1041 -4.35 -21.63 23.23
N VAL A 1042 -5.36 -20.75 23.13
CA VAL A 1042 -6.77 -21.12 23.31
C VAL A 1042 -7.72 -20.47 22.30
N TRP A 1043 -8.82 -21.17 21.98
CA TRP A 1043 -9.94 -20.69 21.17
C TRP A 1043 -11.14 -20.29 22.04
N PRO A 1044 -11.88 -19.22 21.68
CA PRO A 1044 -13.01 -18.77 22.48
C PRO A 1044 -14.18 -19.74 22.39
N VAL A 1045 -14.83 -19.98 23.54
CA VAL A 1045 -16.04 -20.78 23.65
C VAL A 1045 -17.21 -19.84 23.88
N VAL A 1046 -18.19 -19.88 22.98
CA VAL A 1046 -19.38 -19.03 23.02
C VAL A 1046 -20.58 -19.85 23.47
N ARG A 1047 -21.36 -19.30 24.41
CA ARG A 1047 -22.73 -19.74 24.67
C ARG A 1047 -23.67 -18.79 23.95
N PHE A 1048 -24.37 -19.29 22.94
CA PHE A 1048 -25.35 -18.53 22.17
C PHE A 1048 -26.67 -18.41 22.91
N ASN A 1049 -27.47 -17.41 22.54
CA ASN A 1049 -28.77 -17.13 23.18
C ASN A 1049 -29.75 -18.32 23.09
N ASN A 1050 -29.61 -19.17 22.06
CA ASN A 1050 -30.38 -20.41 21.92
C ASN A 1050 -29.90 -21.54 22.85
N GLY A 1051 -28.98 -21.27 23.78
CA GLY A 1051 -28.41 -22.23 24.72
C GLY A 1051 -27.27 -23.08 24.16
N TYR A 1052 -27.01 -23.01 22.85
CA TYR A 1052 -25.95 -23.80 22.23
C TYR A 1052 -24.57 -23.29 22.63
N ARG A 1053 -23.69 -24.20 23.04
CA ARG A 1053 -22.30 -23.89 23.38
C ARG A 1053 -21.38 -24.41 22.29
N LYS A 1054 -20.54 -23.55 21.71
CA LYS A 1054 -19.59 -23.95 20.66
C LYS A 1054 -18.27 -23.22 20.79
N THR A 1055 -17.19 -23.96 20.53
CA THR A 1055 -15.85 -23.39 20.31
C THR A 1055 -15.81 -22.74 18.94
N ILE A 1056 -15.33 -21.50 18.89
CA ILE A 1056 -15.30 -20.70 17.67
C ILE A 1056 -13.89 -20.73 17.11
N TYR A 1057 -13.74 -21.47 16.03
CA TYR A 1057 -12.49 -21.61 15.29
C TYR A 1057 -12.27 -20.44 14.32
N PRO A 1058 -11.01 -20.18 13.92
CA PRO A 1058 -10.72 -19.24 12.84
C PRO A 1058 -11.38 -19.67 11.53
N VAL A 1059 -11.85 -18.68 10.77
CA VAL A 1059 -12.48 -18.89 9.45
C VAL A 1059 -11.73 -18.08 8.40
N CYS A 1060 -11.45 -18.73 7.25
CA CYS A 1060 -10.87 -18.08 6.09
C CYS A 1060 -11.96 -17.65 5.10
N VAL A 1061 -11.95 -16.37 4.72
CA VAL A 1061 -12.78 -15.83 3.63
C VAL A 1061 -11.87 -15.50 2.46
N ILE A 1062 -12.20 -16.06 1.29
CA ILE A 1062 -11.50 -15.85 0.04
C ILE A 1062 -12.39 -15.01 -0.89
N ASN A 1063 -11.80 -13.95 -1.46
CA ASN A 1063 -12.42 -13.03 -2.39
C ASN A 1063 -11.68 -13.08 -3.73
N HIS A 1064 -12.42 -13.30 -4.81
CA HIS A 1064 -11.88 -13.31 -6.16
C HIS A 1064 -11.78 -11.87 -6.69
N MET A 1065 -10.57 -11.45 -7.05
CA MET A 1065 -10.29 -10.07 -7.41
C MET A 1065 -10.67 -9.79 -8.87
N GLY A 1066 -11.93 -9.42 -9.10
CA GLY A 1066 -12.46 -9.30 -10.46
C GLY A 1066 -12.75 -10.67 -11.05
N TYR A 1067 -13.73 -10.70 -11.94
CA TYR A 1067 -14.12 -11.95 -12.59
C TYR A 1067 -12.89 -12.47 -13.40
N GLN A 1068 -12.62 -13.77 -13.42
CA GLN A 1068 -11.46 -14.48 -14.04
C GLN A 1068 -10.03 -14.03 -13.70
N SER A 1069 -9.81 -12.99 -12.91
CA SER A 1069 -8.52 -12.87 -12.26
C SER A 1069 -8.52 -14.00 -11.24
N GLN A 1070 -7.74 -15.06 -11.51
CA GLN A 1070 -7.51 -16.10 -10.50
C GLN A 1070 -6.72 -15.51 -9.31
N VAL A 1071 -6.57 -14.18 -9.19
CA VAL A 1071 -6.00 -13.55 -8.01
C VAL A 1071 -7.01 -13.69 -6.90
N LEU A 1072 -6.62 -14.41 -5.86
CA LEU A 1072 -7.43 -14.64 -4.67
C LEU A 1072 -6.90 -13.74 -3.56
N MET A 1073 -7.78 -12.98 -2.94
CA MET A 1073 -7.44 -12.28 -1.71
C MET A 1073 -8.10 -13.01 -0.55
N TYR A 1074 -7.37 -13.27 0.52
CA TYR A 1074 -7.89 -14.05 1.62
C TYR A 1074 -7.65 -13.33 2.95
N ARG A 1075 -8.59 -13.48 3.89
CA ARG A 1075 -8.42 -13.06 5.28
C ARG A 1075 -8.95 -14.15 6.21
N THR A 1076 -8.10 -14.58 7.13
CA THR A 1076 -8.41 -15.55 8.18
C THR A 1076 -8.48 -14.87 9.54
N GLN A 1077 -9.57 -15.09 10.27
CA GLN A 1077 -9.80 -14.48 11.58
C GLN A 1077 -10.86 -15.26 12.38
N ILE A 1078 -10.88 -15.09 13.70
CA ILE A 1078 -12.01 -15.51 14.55
C ILE A 1078 -13.27 -14.72 14.13
N PRO A 1079 -14.36 -15.38 13.68
CA PRO A 1079 -15.52 -14.71 13.08
C PRO A 1079 -16.46 -14.09 14.12
N LEU A 1080 -15.92 -13.35 15.10
CA LEU A 1080 -16.66 -12.69 16.17
C LEU A 1080 -16.41 -11.18 16.16
N ILE A 1081 -17.45 -10.43 16.48
CA ILE A 1081 -17.36 -9.00 16.81
C ILE A 1081 -18.01 -8.72 18.17
N PRO A 1082 -17.66 -7.60 18.83
CA PRO A 1082 -18.38 -7.14 20.00
C PRO A 1082 -19.88 -7.05 19.72
N GLY A 1083 -20.67 -7.67 20.60
CA GLY A 1083 -22.11 -7.84 20.48
C GLY A 1083 -22.93 -6.79 21.22
N TRP A 1084 -22.32 -5.84 21.94
CA TRP A 1084 -23.07 -4.82 22.68
C TRP A 1084 -23.68 -3.75 21.79
N ALA A 1085 -22.96 -3.29 20.77
CA ALA A 1085 -23.47 -2.27 19.85
C ALA A 1085 -22.96 -2.44 18.41
N ILE A 1086 -23.85 -2.32 17.44
CA ILE A 1086 -23.52 -2.23 16.01
C ILE A 1086 -24.30 -1.10 15.36
N THR A 1087 -23.83 -0.61 14.21
CA THR A 1087 -24.58 0.42 13.48
C THR A 1087 -25.81 -0.15 12.77
N ILE A 1088 -26.88 0.62 12.61
CA ILE A 1088 -28.06 0.22 11.82
C ILE A 1088 -27.67 -0.26 10.41
N HIS A 1089 -26.82 0.49 9.71
CA HIS A 1089 -26.20 0.11 8.43
C HIS A 1089 -25.46 -1.24 8.46
N LYS A 1090 -24.94 -1.66 9.63
CA LYS A 1090 -24.26 -2.94 9.79
C LYS A 1090 -25.22 -4.10 9.96
N SER A 1091 -26.40 -3.84 10.50
CA SER A 1091 -27.45 -4.84 10.75
C SER A 1091 -28.26 -5.24 9.51
N GLN A 1092 -28.19 -4.47 8.41
CA GLN A 1092 -28.95 -4.79 7.19
C GLN A 1092 -28.63 -6.22 6.70
N GLY A 1093 -29.69 -6.96 6.39
CA GLY A 1093 -29.63 -8.38 6.06
C GLY A 1093 -29.60 -9.35 7.26
N MET A 1094 -29.28 -8.89 8.47
CA MET A 1094 -29.25 -9.73 9.68
C MET A 1094 -30.64 -9.97 10.27
N THR A 1095 -30.76 -11.07 11.03
CA THR A 1095 -31.90 -11.40 11.89
C THR A 1095 -31.39 -11.44 13.33
N LEU A 1096 -32.04 -10.71 14.23
CA LEU A 1096 -31.64 -10.58 15.64
C LEU A 1096 -32.80 -11.00 16.54
N ASP A 1097 -32.53 -11.95 17.44
CA ASP A 1097 -33.55 -12.44 18.38
C ASP A 1097 -33.83 -11.44 19.49
N GLN A 1098 -32.78 -10.76 19.97
CA GLN A 1098 -32.88 -9.72 21.00
C GLN A 1098 -32.14 -8.46 20.55
N VAL A 1099 -32.83 -7.34 20.45
CA VAL A 1099 -32.27 -6.10 19.92
C VAL A 1099 -32.84 -4.86 20.62
N ILE A 1100 -31.95 -3.95 20.96
CA ILE A 1100 -32.30 -2.61 21.43
C ILE A 1100 -32.04 -1.64 20.29
N VAL A 1101 -33.02 -0.84 19.91
CA VAL A 1101 -32.91 0.11 18.79
C VAL A 1101 -32.94 1.53 19.33
N LYS A 1102 -31.88 2.29 19.03
CA LYS A 1102 -31.79 3.71 19.40
C LYS A 1102 -32.04 4.57 18.17
N LEU A 1103 -33.06 5.44 18.25
CA LEU A 1103 -33.55 6.22 17.11
C LEU A 1103 -33.26 7.73 17.20
N ASP A 1104 -32.65 8.22 18.28
CA ASP A 1104 -32.40 9.64 18.60
C ASP A 1104 -31.71 10.46 17.49
N LYS A 1105 -30.88 9.81 16.65
CA LYS A 1105 -30.09 10.45 15.59
C LYS A 1105 -30.29 9.80 14.22
N VAL A 1106 -31.47 9.25 13.97
CA VAL A 1106 -31.82 8.79 12.62
C VAL A 1106 -31.95 10.00 11.69
N PHE A 1107 -31.25 9.95 10.56
CA PHE A 1107 -31.14 11.08 9.62
C PHE A 1107 -31.53 10.71 8.19
N GLU A 1108 -31.65 9.41 7.88
CA GLU A 1108 -32.04 8.92 6.55
C GLU A 1108 -33.42 8.28 6.54
N VAL A 1109 -34.11 8.45 5.41
CA VAL A 1109 -35.40 7.80 5.14
C VAL A 1109 -35.21 6.27 5.10
N GLY A 1110 -36.08 5.54 5.81
CA GLY A 1110 -36.04 4.08 5.89
C GLY A 1110 -35.07 3.49 6.93
N GLN A 1111 -34.18 4.30 7.53
CA GLN A 1111 -33.21 3.82 8.52
C GLN A 1111 -33.89 3.26 9.79
N ALA A 1112 -34.99 3.88 10.25
CA ALA A 1112 -35.80 3.37 11.36
C ALA A 1112 -36.42 2.00 11.03
N TYR A 1113 -37.04 1.87 9.85
CA TYR A 1113 -37.61 0.61 9.37
C TYR A 1113 -36.55 -0.51 9.27
N VAL A 1114 -35.36 -0.20 8.74
CA VAL A 1114 -34.25 -1.17 8.68
C VAL A 1114 -33.89 -1.67 10.08
N ALA A 1115 -33.80 -0.78 11.06
CA ALA A 1115 -33.45 -1.13 12.43
C ALA A 1115 -34.51 -2.01 13.11
N LEU A 1116 -35.79 -1.61 13.04
CA LEU A 1116 -36.90 -2.35 13.65
C LEU A 1116 -37.11 -3.71 13.01
N SER A 1117 -36.96 -3.80 11.68
CA SER A 1117 -37.16 -5.05 10.93
C SER A 1117 -36.08 -6.12 11.16
N ARG A 1118 -35.07 -5.85 12.00
CA ARG A 1118 -34.07 -6.84 12.40
C ARG A 1118 -34.59 -7.80 13.46
N ALA A 1119 -35.50 -7.34 14.32
CA ALA A 1119 -36.11 -8.14 15.37
C ALA A 1119 -36.97 -9.28 14.78
N THR A 1120 -36.97 -10.44 15.45
CA THR A 1120 -37.84 -11.59 15.13
C THR A 1120 -39.19 -11.55 15.84
N SER A 1121 -39.30 -10.78 16.92
CA SER A 1121 -40.54 -10.65 17.73
C SER A 1121 -40.57 -9.30 18.44
N LEU A 1122 -41.76 -8.90 18.91
CA LEU A 1122 -41.90 -7.74 19.82
C LEU A 1122 -41.20 -7.99 21.14
N ARG A 1123 -41.36 -9.18 21.73
CA ARG A 1123 -40.70 -9.55 23.00
C ARG A 1123 -39.17 -9.38 22.94
N GLY A 1124 -38.58 -9.62 21.78
CA GLY A 1124 -37.14 -9.45 21.53
C GLY A 1124 -36.71 -8.05 21.10
N LEU A 1125 -37.61 -7.06 21.06
CA LEU A 1125 -37.32 -5.70 20.65
C LEU A 1125 -37.41 -4.77 21.86
N ARG A 1126 -36.60 -3.71 21.89
CA ARG A 1126 -36.83 -2.54 22.75
C ARG A 1126 -36.41 -1.29 22.00
N ILE A 1127 -37.23 -0.25 22.04
CA ILE A 1127 -36.93 1.04 21.42
C ILE A 1127 -36.51 2.01 22.51
N GLU A 1128 -35.31 2.59 22.38
CA GLU A 1128 -34.80 3.65 23.26
C GLU A 1128 -34.87 5.00 22.53
N GLU A 1129 -35.33 6.04 23.25
CA GLU A 1129 -35.36 7.43 22.77
C GLU A 1129 -36.13 7.63 21.45
N GLY A 1130 -37.13 6.77 21.17
CA GLY A 1130 -38.04 6.91 20.03
C GLY A 1130 -39.26 7.76 20.39
N ASN A 1131 -39.62 8.71 19.52
CA ASN A 1131 -40.86 9.49 19.64
C ASN A 1131 -41.77 9.24 18.43
N SER A 1132 -43.01 9.74 18.49
CA SER A 1132 -43.95 9.63 17.36
C SER A 1132 -43.34 10.17 16.08
N HIS A 1133 -42.62 11.28 16.10
CA HIS A 1133 -41.98 11.89 14.93
C HIS A 1133 -40.88 11.01 14.29
N THR A 1134 -40.13 10.23 15.08
CA THR A 1134 -39.09 9.31 14.55
C THR A 1134 -39.68 8.04 13.94
N LEU A 1135 -40.89 7.69 14.35
CA LEU A 1135 -41.65 6.51 13.91
C LEU A 1135 -42.80 6.86 12.95
N SER A 1136 -43.06 8.14 12.68
CA SER A 1136 -44.16 8.63 11.84
C SER A 1136 -43.67 9.41 10.61
N ALA A 1137 -44.64 9.79 9.77
CA ALA A 1137 -44.56 9.90 8.31
C ALA A 1137 -43.54 10.88 7.71
N GLU A 1138 -42.95 11.82 8.45
CA GLU A 1138 -42.08 12.86 7.87
C GLU A 1138 -40.67 12.35 7.50
N LEU A 1139 -40.22 11.25 8.11
CA LEU A 1139 -38.94 10.59 7.78
C LEU A 1139 -39.10 9.32 6.94
N GLY A 1140 -40.32 8.90 6.61
CA GLY A 1140 -40.58 7.56 6.06
C GLY A 1140 -41.02 7.49 4.59
N ARG A 1141 -41.55 8.59 4.03
CA ARG A 1141 -42.18 8.56 2.70
C ARG A 1141 -41.31 9.26 1.67
N ASN A 1142 -40.53 8.49 0.91
CA ASN A 1142 -40.00 9.01 -0.35
C ASN A 1142 -41.10 8.93 -1.43
N PRO A 1143 -41.58 10.06 -1.99
CA PRO A 1143 -42.69 10.06 -2.94
C PRO A 1143 -42.42 9.22 -4.20
N GLU A 1144 -41.20 9.25 -4.73
CA GLU A 1144 -40.81 8.48 -5.91
C GLU A 1144 -40.87 6.98 -5.68
N VAL A 1145 -40.38 6.52 -4.53
CA VAL A 1145 -40.43 5.10 -4.16
C VAL A 1145 -41.89 4.66 -4.03
N HIS A 1146 -42.73 5.49 -3.41
CA HIS A 1146 -44.15 5.21 -3.25
C HIS A 1146 -44.86 5.12 -4.61
N GLU A 1147 -44.66 6.10 -5.49
CA GLU A 1147 -45.24 6.10 -6.84
C GLU A 1147 -44.78 4.87 -7.63
N PHE A 1148 -43.48 4.53 -7.55
CA PHE A 1148 -42.94 3.35 -8.22
C PHE A 1148 -43.60 2.06 -7.73
N LEU A 1149 -43.73 1.88 -6.41
CA LEU A 1149 -44.37 0.68 -5.84
C LEU A 1149 -45.85 0.60 -6.20
N GLU A 1150 -46.59 1.70 -6.07
CA GLU A 1150 -48.02 1.77 -6.42
C GLU A 1150 -48.24 1.47 -7.90
N ARG A 1151 -47.42 2.04 -8.79
CA ARG A 1151 -47.52 1.84 -10.24
C ARG A 1151 -47.21 0.41 -10.66
N LYS A 1152 -46.30 -0.29 -9.96
CA LYS A 1152 -45.86 -1.64 -10.34
C LYS A 1152 -46.60 -2.76 -9.64
N PHE A 1153 -47.06 -2.54 -8.41
CA PHE A 1153 -47.67 -3.58 -7.57
C PHE A 1153 -49.12 -3.27 -7.18
N GLY A 1154 -49.65 -2.10 -7.54
CA GLY A 1154 -51.03 -1.70 -7.29
C GLY A 1154 -51.25 -1.00 -5.95
N ARG A 1155 -52.41 -0.37 -5.80
CA ARG A 1155 -52.83 0.32 -4.56
C ARG A 1155 -53.13 -0.62 -3.41
N ASP A 1156 -53.45 -1.88 -3.71
CA ASP A 1156 -53.78 -2.89 -2.69
C ASP A 1156 -52.63 -3.11 -1.69
N LEU A 1157 -51.38 -2.90 -2.14
CA LEU A 1157 -50.18 -2.91 -1.29
C LEU A 1157 -50.29 -1.94 -0.10
N TYR A 1158 -51.03 -0.84 -0.26
CA TYR A 1158 -51.28 0.17 0.79
C TYR A 1158 -52.64 -0.02 1.46
N ALA A 1159 -53.65 -0.46 0.72
CA ALA A 1159 -55.03 -0.63 1.21
C ALA A 1159 -55.13 -1.66 2.35
N ASP A 1160 -54.32 -2.71 2.31
CA ASP A 1160 -54.27 -3.75 3.36
C ASP A 1160 -53.79 -3.21 4.73
N HIS A 1161 -53.18 -2.02 4.75
CA HIS A 1161 -52.57 -1.42 5.94
C HIS A 1161 -53.13 -0.04 6.29
N ALA A 1162 -53.69 0.68 5.32
CA ALA A 1162 -54.49 1.88 5.53
C ALA A 1162 -55.87 1.46 6.01
N GLY A 1163 -55.99 1.13 7.31
CA GLY A 1163 -57.30 0.93 7.94
C GLY A 1163 -58.23 2.08 7.55
N SER A 1164 -59.46 1.75 7.16
CA SER A 1164 -60.47 2.69 6.64
C SER A 1164 -60.42 4.05 7.33
N THR A 1165 -59.78 5.02 6.70
CA THR A 1165 -59.82 6.41 7.13
C THR A 1165 -61.16 6.99 6.67
N ASN A 1166 -62.16 6.90 7.55
CA ASN A 1166 -63.23 7.89 7.63
C ASN A 1166 -62.83 8.97 8.61
#